data_AF-A0A9N8HVA8-F1
#
_entry.id   AF-A0A9N8HVA8-F1
#
_cell.length_a   1.000
_cell.length_b   1.000
_cell.length_c   1.000
_cell.angle_alpha   90.00
_cell.angle_beta   90.00
_cell.angle_gamma   90.00
#
_symmetry.space_group_name_H-M   'P 1'
#
loop_
_entity.id
_entity.type
_entity.pdbx_description
1 polymer ?
#
loop_
_entity_poly.entity_id
_entity_poly.type
_entity_poly.pdbx_seq_one_letter_code
_entity_poly.pdbx_strand_id
1 'polypeptide(L)'
;MSNASSSTSPFSLTDLLGPKAVSADGNVIDIGSEWAGKKATIALYFSAHWCPPCRAFTPKLAKAHQEYKDSGNIDESFELVFVSSDSDEEAFKEYHGEMTFPALNYLETQKVKEGLDERYKVQGIPALVIIDAKTGERLDNFAEDDDDNEEEEEKKSSVEKKWLMSPREMVSGYGSLAFPLSEASSKRCKDSADAKQQKALAELLTLPNAILPPKEGSKPAAGDTFSFGQLLSDYDYVGLLLGCNAGLSDLPSQVKTLNEVNAGGAGNKLAVVYVPECFLPPWADKDDEAPVENSHQLFHFQDKPSTDIISLLVGMTGKDLMYDSLVVVQQTMLKVDECGLDGVCTSRSVPKVEMVSVDEYMQNCGQHGAKFFPWTTELVDQAKAAEKARADDVKSKMEESLESFLLKHVQIGDSKAEEAVVTRLRELDDTDGVIALLFSPDESLASDLATCFEQLNQPGQKTKMEVVFVAPEWKTEELNKAYAKMITTNSKTQFMAIDLTNDELRRSVRNAMEPKYGHAVFLMKKDGAHIQVEGGAQNAIEESSYYGFPWNKESIATGKEKMADMFKERDAQYEQLQKDMGLPVIRRLLGSPRGTEQKPAERTVKIPGWMTFGMPETLISVDTPSNYPSCTENGVFYYEIELLELGDYACSQIGFSAPGGLDAADMKRSDGCGDTKETWGVCGIRQEVWNDGDRKSVDFGAKLKKGDVIGLAVNTKLGKIAFSINGSATMIVFQDDIISSKGVFPCISIGESELLLSTSSDKFKHSGPSSEDWSKEVEQPEA
;
A
#
# COMPACT_ATOMS: atom_id res chain seq x y z
N MET A 1 54.05 -42.68 -4.37
CA MET A 1 53.64 -41.34 -4.84
C MET A 1 52.12 -41.41 -5.00
N SER A 2 51.40 -41.33 -3.88
CA SER A 2 50.75 -40.12 -3.30
C SER A 2 49.35 -39.92 -3.89
N ASN A 3 48.35 -40.39 -3.14
CA ASN A 3 46.93 -40.05 -3.28
C ASN A 3 46.77 -38.52 -3.17
N ALA A 4 46.17 -37.90 -4.17
CA ALA A 4 45.67 -36.53 -4.06
C ALA A 4 44.29 -36.59 -3.38
N SER A 5 44.22 -36.20 -2.10
CA SER A 5 42.97 -35.86 -1.44
C SER A 5 42.38 -34.62 -2.10
N SER A 6 41.15 -34.70 -2.57
CA SER A 6 40.33 -33.54 -2.92
C SER A 6 40.09 -32.72 -1.65
N SER A 7 40.82 -31.63 -1.49
CA SER A 7 40.59 -30.64 -0.44
C SER A 7 39.32 -29.86 -0.78
N THR A 8 38.18 -30.21 -0.18
CA THR A 8 37.05 -29.31 -0.06
C THR A 8 37.48 -28.17 0.86
N SER A 9 37.56 -26.95 0.34
CA SER A 9 37.80 -25.75 1.16
C SER A 9 36.76 -25.69 2.30
N PRO A 10 37.15 -25.34 3.54
CA PRO A 10 36.20 -25.19 4.63
C PRO A 10 35.17 -24.10 4.29
N PHE A 11 33.90 -24.35 4.61
CA PHE A 11 32.82 -23.38 4.39
C PHE A 11 33.13 -22.04 5.08
N SER A 12 32.88 -20.95 4.37
CA SER A 12 33.06 -19.58 4.84
C SER A 12 31.77 -18.81 4.61
N LEU A 13 31.18 -18.29 5.69
CA LEU A 13 29.97 -17.46 5.62
C LEU A 13 30.23 -16.16 4.83
N THR A 14 31.44 -15.63 4.94
CA THR A 14 31.91 -14.45 4.19
C THR A 14 32.07 -14.72 2.71
N ASP A 15 32.46 -15.94 2.32
CA ASP A 15 32.54 -16.30 0.89
C ASP A 15 31.14 -16.48 0.29
N LEU A 16 30.18 -16.89 1.11
CA LEU A 16 28.78 -17.09 0.70
C LEU A 16 28.00 -15.76 0.58
N LEU A 17 28.05 -14.91 1.60
CA LEU A 17 27.22 -13.69 1.69
C LEU A 17 27.99 -12.41 1.31
N GLY A 18 29.29 -12.53 1.07
CA GLY A 18 30.21 -11.39 1.03
C GLY A 18 30.71 -10.98 2.42
N PRO A 19 31.67 -10.04 2.49
CA PRO A 19 32.31 -9.64 3.74
C PRO A 19 31.52 -8.62 4.57
N LYS A 20 30.53 -7.94 3.97
CA LYS A 20 29.89 -6.76 4.57
C LYS A 20 28.38 -6.77 4.42
N ALA A 21 27.72 -6.41 5.50
CA ALA A 21 26.32 -6.03 5.54
C ALA A 21 26.18 -4.57 6.00
N VAL A 22 24.96 -4.04 5.96
CA VAL A 22 24.59 -2.68 6.35
C VAL A 22 23.39 -2.77 7.29
N SER A 23 23.45 -2.17 8.47
CA SER A 23 22.33 -2.09 9.41
C SER A 23 21.22 -1.19 8.86
N ALA A 24 20.01 -1.24 9.45
CA ALA A 24 18.93 -0.29 9.13
C ALA A 24 19.36 1.19 9.28
N ASP A 25 20.22 1.51 10.27
CA ASP A 25 20.75 2.86 10.46
C ASP A 25 21.95 3.20 9.53
N GLY A 26 22.25 2.37 8.53
CA GLY A 26 23.32 2.59 7.56
C GLY A 26 24.75 2.21 8.02
N ASN A 27 24.92 1.61 9.20
CA ASN A 27 26.24 1.22 9.70
C ASN A 27 26.74 -0.07 9.02
N VAL A 28 28.02 -0.09 8.62
CA VAL A 28 28.64 -1.28 8.05
C VAL A 28 28.86 -2.34 9.13
N ILE A 29 28.41 -3.56 8.85
CA ILE A 29 28.58 -4.75 9.68
C ILE A 29 29.60 -5.66 8.98
N ASP A 30 30.67 -6.02 9.68
CA ASP A 30 31.61 -7.03 9.21
C ASP A 30 31.04 -8.43 9.49
N ILE A 31 30.69 -9.16 8.43
CA ILE A 31 30.02 -10.47 8.55
C ILE A 31 30.95 -11.48 9.23
N GLY A 32 32.26 -11.38 9.00
CA GLY A 32 33.25 -12.27 9.58
C GLY A 32 33.37 -12.11 11.10
N SER A 33 33.37 -10.87 11.60
CA SER A 33 33.48 -10.62 13.05
C SER A 33 32.15 -10.63 13.79
N GLU A 34 31.05 -10.22 13.14
CA GLU A 34 29.75 -10.04 13.80
C GLU A 34 28.80 -11.23 13.63
N TRP A 35 28.91 -12.00 12.55
CA TRP A 35 27.99 -13.10 12.30
C TRP A 35 28.66 -14.47 12.37
N ALA A 36 29.85 -14.64 11.78
CA ALA A 36 30.52 -15.93 11.75
C ALA A 36 30.83 -16.44 13.18
N GLY A 37 30.25 -17.59 13.53
CA GLY A 37 30.41 -18.20 14.86
C GLY A 37 29.61 -17.55 15.99
N LYS A 38 28.96 -16.41 15.76
CA LYS A 38 28.05 -15.72 16.70
C LYS A 38 26.58 -16.04 16.40
N LYS A 39 26.20 -16.05 15.13
CA LYS A 39 24.85 -16.42 14.68
C LYS A 39 24.79 -17.93 14.47
N ALA A 40 23.67 -18.53 14.84
CA ALA A 40 23.31 -19.89 14.52
C ALA A 40 22.50 -19.94 13.21
N THR A 41 21.63 -18.95 13.00
CA THR A 41 20.68 -18.95 11.89
C THR A 41 20.60 -17.56 11.25
N ILE A 42 20.55 -17.51 9.93
CA ILE A 42 20.34 -16.28 9.15
C ILE A 42 19.15 -16.47 8.23
N ALA A 43 18.19 -15.55 8.28
CA ALA A 43 17.09 -15.49 7.32
C ALA A 43 17.45 -14.50 6.20
N LEU A 44 17.53 -14.97 4.97
CA LEU A 44 17.79 -14.17 3.78
C LEU A 44 16.46 -13.79 3.13
N TYR A 45 16.17 -12.50 3.08
CA TYR A 45 14.97 -11.95 2.47
C TYR A 45 15.28 -11.39 1.09
N PHE A 46 14.93 -12.12 0.03
CA PHE A 46 15.13 -11.70 -1.36
C PHE A 46 13.94 -10.84 -1.80
N SER A 47 14.20 -9.60 -2.18
CA SER A 47 13.13 -8.65 -2.53
C SER A 47 13.64 -7.49 -3.39
N ALA A 48 12.73 -6.73 -3.99
CA ALA A 48 13.05 -5.49 -4.70
C ALA A 48 11.90 -4.49 -4.65
N HIS A 49 12.24 -3.21 -4.68
CA HIS A 49 11.29 -2.10 -4.62
C HIS A 49 10.36 -2.08 -5.84
N TRP A 50 10.87 -2.37 -7.03
CA TRP A 50 10.09 -2.39 -8.28
C TRP A 50 9.01 -3.49 -8.32
N CYS A 51 9.11 -4.52 -7.47
CA CYS A 51 8.25 -5.69 -7.50
C CYS A 51 6.94 -5.48 -6.70
N PRO A 52 5.75 -5.54 -7.33
CA PRO A 52 4.47 -5.32 -6.65
C PRO A 52 4.17 -6.25 -5.44
N PRO A 53 4.32 -7.58 -5.53
CA PRO A 53 4.11 -8.45 -4.36
C PRO A 53 5.15 -8.22 -3.25
N CYS A 54 6.36 -7.76 -3.59
CA CYS A 54 7.38 -7.38 -2.61
C CYS A 54 6.95 -6.15 -1.80
N ARG A 55 6.46 -5.08 -2.46
CA ARG A 55 5.92 -3.89 -1.78
C ARG A 55 4.73 -4.19 -0.88
N ALA A 56 3.95 -5.23 -1.18
CA ALA A 56 2.85 -5.67 -0.31
C ALA A 56 3.32 -6.46 0.93
N PHE A 57 4.43 -7.19 0.84
CA PHE A 57 4.92 -8.06 1.91
C PHE A 57 5.93 -7.37 2.84
N THR A 58 6.82 -6.53 2.32
CA THR A 58 7.89 -5.86 3.11
C THR A 58 7.38 -5.09 4.32
N PRO A 59 6.31 -4.26 4.24
CA PRO A 59 5.80 -3.55 5.42
C PRO A 59 5.33 -4.51 6.53
N LYS A 60 4.77 -5.67 6.16
CA LYS A 60 4.33 -6.70 7.13
C LYS A 60 5.53 -7.33 7.82
N LEU A 61 6.58 -7.67 7.05
CA LEU A 61 7.81 -8.25 7.57
C LEU A 61 8.55 -7.27 8.50
N ALA A 62 8.70 -6.02 8.09
CA ALA A 62 9.38 -4.97 8.86
C ALA A 62 8.67 -4.70 10.20
N LYS A 63 7.34 -4.57 10.17
CA LYS A 63 6.51 -4.40 11.37
C LYS A 63 6.62 -5.59 12.32
N ALA A 64 6.48 -6.81 11.81
CA ALA A 64 6.59 -8.04 12.60
C ALA A 64 7.95 -8.19 13.28
N HIS A 65 9.03 -7.89 12.55
CA HIS A 65 10.38 -7.92 13.09
C HIS A 65 10.61 -6.83 14.15
N GLN A 66 10.04 -5.63 13.95
CA GLN A 66 10.15 -4.54 14.92
C GLN A 66 9.43 -4.87 16.23
N GLU A 67 8.19 -5.35 16.16
CA GLU A 67 7.43 -5.82 17.33
C GLU A 67 8.15 -6.95 18.07
N TYR A 68 8.82 -7.86 17.33
CA TYR A 68 9.64 -8.90 17.93
C TYR A 68 10.81 -8.33 18.74
N LYS A 69 11.52 -7.34 18.19
CA LYS A 69 12.60 -6.63 18.91
C LYS A 69 12.07 -5.91 20.16
N ASP A 70 10.93 -5.24 20.03
CA ASP A 70 10.32 -4.47 21.12
C ASP A 70 9.78 -5.36 22.25
N SER A 71 9.54 -6.65 21.99
CA SER A 71 9.09 -7.63 23.00
C SER A 71 10.14 -7.92 24.09
N GLY A 72 11.41 -7.57 23.87
CA GLY A 72 12.52 -7.82 24.79
C GLY A 72 13.02 -9.28 24.85
N ASN A 73 12.44 -10.19 24.05
CA ASN A 73 12.84 -11.60 23.96
C ASN A 73 13.63 -11.90 22.68
N ILE A 74 14.68 -11.11 22.42
CA ILE A 74 15.50 -11.21 21.21
C ILE A 74 16.45 -12.41 21.32
N ASP A 75 16.44 -13.28 20.32
CA ASP A 75 17.41 -14.34 20.15
C ASP A 75 18.63 -13.78 19.42
N GLU A 76 19.69 -13.52 20.17
CA GLU A 76 20.93 -12.96 19.63
C GLU A 76 21.60 -13.87 18.59
N SER A 77 21.25 -15.17 18.55
CA SER A 77 21.77 -16.15 17.59
C SER A 77 21.06 -16.14 16.23
N PHE A 78 19.98 -15.36 16.09
CA PHE A 78 19.24 -15.16 14.85
C PHE A 78 19.57 -13.80 14.20
N GLU A 79 19.50 -13.72 12.87
CA GLU A 79 19.59 -12.46 12.11
C GLU A 79 18.69 -12.53 10.88
N LEU A 80 17.93 -11.46 10.60
CA LEU A 80 17.18 -11.29 9.36
C LEU A 80 17.96 -10.33 8.45
N VAL A 81 18.17 -10.71 7.20
CA VAL A 81 19.05 -9.98 6.28
C VAL A 81 18.36 -9.80 4.94
N PHE A 82 18.19 -8.55 4.52
CA PHE A 82 17.70 -8.20 3.20
C PHE A 82 18.77 -8.49 2.12
N VAL A 83 18.34 -9.14 1.04
CA VAL A 83 19.10 -9.42 -0.18
C VAL A 83 18.37 -8.75 -1.34
N SER A 84 18.95 -7.67 -1.85
CA SER A 84 18.30 -6.85 -2.86
C SER A 84 18.41 -7.43 -4.27
N SER A 85 17.30 -7.36 -5.00
CA SER A 85 17.22 -7.52 -6.46
C SER A 85 16.93 -6.18 -7.16
N ASP A 86 17.16 -5.06 -6.46
CA ASP A 86 17.06 -3.73 -7.06
C ASP A 86 18.18 -3.53 -8.07
N SER A 87 17.88 -2.81 -9.14
CA SER A 87 18.83 -2.53 -10.21
C SER A 87 19.91 -1.52 -9.81
N ASP A 88 19.70 -0.81 -8.70
CA ASP A 88 20.65 0.18 -8.22
C ASP A 88 20.61 0.43 -6.70
N GLU A 89 21.70 1.02 -6.19
CA GLU A 89 21.95 1.22 -4.76
C GLU A 89 20.97 2.19 -4.09
N GLU A 90 20.39 3.14 -4.84
CA GLU A 90 19.46 4.12 -4.26
C GLU A 90 18.08 3.48 -4.06
N ALA A 91 17.58 2.74 -5.05
CA ALA A 91 16.38 1.92 -4.89
C ALA A 91 16.53 0.90 -3.74
N PHE A 92 17.74 0.31 -3.59
CA PHE A 92 18.07 -0.52 -2.45
C PHE A 92 17.97 0.22 -1.10
N LYS A 93 18.55 1.43 -0.99
CA LYS A 93 18.57 2.21 0.26
C LYS A 93 17.17 2.70 0.65
N GLU A 94 16.41 3.25 -0.30
CA GLU A 94 15.02 3.67 -0.11
C GLU A 94 14.23 2.49 0.48
N TYR A 95 14.31 1.35 -0.20
CA TYR A 95 13.53 0.19 0.17
C TYR A 95 14.01 -0.48 1.47
N HIS A 96 15.32 -0.52 1.70
CA HIS A 96 15.91 -0.97 2.96
C HIS A 96 15.56 -0.02 4.13
N GLY A 97 15.36 1.27 3.85
CA GLY A 97 14.91 2.28 4.82
C GLY A 97 13.50 2.00 5.38
N GLU A 98 12.67 1.27 4.64
CA GLU A 98 11.38 0.77 5.14
C GLU A 98 11.53 -0.44 6.08
N MET A 99 12.74 -1.01 6.19
CA MET A 99 13.03 -2.23 6.93
C MET A 99 13.76 -1.94 8.23
N THR A 100 13.59 -2.84 9.21
CA THR A 100 14.17 -2.67 10.55
C THR A 100 15.33 -3.64 10.83
N PHE A 101 15.81 -4.32 9.80
CA PHE A 101 16.81 -5.39 9.88
C PHE A 101 17.96 -5.11 8.89
N PRO A 102 19.16 -5.67 9.10
CA PRO A 102 20.29 -5.47 8.19
C PRO A 102 20.02 -5.91 6.74
N ALA A 103 20.83 -5.42 5.82
CA ALA A 103 20.88 -5.86 4.43
C ALA A 103 22.30 -6.27 4.06
N LEU A 104 22.45 -7.20 3.12
CA LEU A 104 23.75 -7.38 2.48
C LEU A 104 24.13 -6.08 1.78
N ASN A 105 25.42 -5.73 1.82
CA ASN A 105 25.87 -4.53 1.13
C ASN A 105 25.53 -4.66 -0.36
N TYR A 106 24.95 -3.60 -0.95
CA TYR A 106 24.47 -3.63 -2.33
C TYR A 106 25.54 -4.13 -3.32
N LEU A 107 26.75 -3.57 -3.27
CA LEU A 107 27.85 -3.94 -4.19
C LEU A 107 28.36 -5.36 -3.96
N GLU A 108 28.35 -5.84 -2.72
CA GLU A 108 28.68 -7.25 -2.45
C GLU A 108 27.56 -8.18 -2.91
N THR A 109 26.30 -7.76 -2.75
CA THR A 109 25.12 -8.50 -3.21
C THR A 109 25.20 -8.73 -4.71
N GLN A 110 25.52 -7.72 -5.52
CA GLN A 110 25.67 -7.87 -6.99
C GLN A 110 26.70 -8.95 -7.40
N LYS A 111 27.68 -9.26 -6.54
CA LYS A 111 28.70 -10.30 -6.82
C LYS A 111 28.27 -11.70 -6.43
N VAL A 112 27.43 -11.83 -5.40
CA VAL A 112 27.03 -13.13 -4.84
C VAL A 112 25.58 -13.52 -5.18
N LYS A 113 24.76 -12.57 -5.64
CA LYS A 113 23.31 -12.73 -5.83
C LYS A 113 22.96 -13.90 -6.73
N GLU A 114 23.54 -13.97 -7.92
CA GLU A 114 23.29 -15.07 -8.87
C GLU A 114 23.63 -16.43 -8.23
N GLY A 115 24.75 -16.52 -7.51
CA GLY A 115 25.13 -17.73 -6.78
C GLY A 115 24.23 -18.07 -5.60
N LEU A 116 23.66 -17.06 -4.92
CA LEU A 116 22.67 -17.25 -3.87
C LEU A 116 21.33 -17.74 -4.44
N ASP A 117 20.89 -17.15 -5.55
CA ASP A 117 19.66 -17.53 -6.25
C ASP A 117 19.74 -18.98 -6.73
N GLU A 118 20.84 -19.36 -7.39
CA GLU A 118 21.09 -20.74 -7.82
C GLU A 118 21.19 -21.71 -6.64
N ARG A 119 21.96 -21.36 -5.61
CA ARG A 119 22.20 -22.25 -4.45
C ARG A 119 20.92 -22.53 -3.66
N TYR A 120 20.10 -21.51 -3.46
CA TYR A 120 18.88 -21.61 -2.67
C TYR A 120 17.62 -21.81 -3.50
N LYS A 121 17.75 -21.91 -4.83
CA LYS A 121 16.65 -22.07 -5.78
C LYS A 121 15.61 -20.95 -5.66
N VAL A 122 16.07 -19.70 -5.64
CA VAL A 122 15.19 -18.52 -5.63
C VAL A 122 14.78 -18.22 -7.08
N GLN A 123 13.54 -18.55 -7.46
CA GLN A 123 13.03 -18.30 -8.80
C GLN A 123 12.12 -17.06 -8.90
N GLY A 124 11.56 -16.61 -7.79
CA GLY A 124 10.69 -15.45 -7.69
C GLY A 124 10.97 -14.62 -6.45
N ILE A 125 10.49 -13.38 -6.44
CA ILE A 125 10.52 -12.49 -5.27
C ILE A 125 9.11 -12.00 -4.95
N PRO A 126 8.74 -11.81 -3.67
CA PRO A 126 9.60 -11.89 -2.49
C PRO A 126 9.86 -13.33 -2.04
N ALA A 127 11.10 -13.67 -1.65
CA ALA A 127 11.44 -15.00 -1.09
C ALA A 127 12.13 -14.86 0.28
N LEU A 128 11.90 -15.82 1.19
CA LEU A 128 12.46 -15.80 2.55
C LEU A 128 13.07 -17.16 2.91
N VAL A 129 14.40 -17.23 2.87
CA VAL A 129 15.19 -18.48 3.01
C VAL A 129 15.92 -18.49 4.34
N ILE A 130 15.89 -19.60 5.08
CA ILE A 130 16.55 -19.73 6.39
C ILE A 130 17.76 -20.64 6.23
N ILE A 131 18.93 -20.18 6.66
CA ILE A 131 20.19 -20.93 6.54
C ILE A 131 20.87 -21.14 7.89
N ASP A 132 21.59 -22.25 8.02
CA ASP A 132 22.54 -22.45 9.11
C ASP A 132 23.80 -21.61 8.85
N ALA A 133 24.17 -20.75 9.80
CA ALA A 133 25.28 -19.82 9.63
C ALA A 133 26.67 -20.49 9.64
N LYS A 134 26.78 -21.76 10.08
CA LYS A 134 28.03 -22.55 10.12
C LYS A 134 28.23 -23.42 8.90
N THR A 135 27.16 -23.87 8.25
CA THR A 135 27.24 -24.77 7.08
C THR A 135 26.76 -24.12 5.79
N GLY A 136 25.97 -23.04 5.87
CA GLY A 136 25.29 -22.43 4.72
C GLY A 136 24.29 -23.38 4.06
N GLU A 137 23.78 -24.34 4.82
CA GLU A 137 22.70 -25.23 4.40
C GLU A 137 21.36 -24.58 4.69
N ARG A 138 20.43 -24.74 3.75
CA ARG A 138 19.04 -24.32 3.91
C ARG A 138 18.35 -25.18 4.97
N LEU A 139 17.66 -24.54 5.92
CA LEU A 139 17.00 -25.18 7.06
C LEU A 139 15.48 -25.27 6.90
N ASP A 140 14.89 -24.39 6.08
CA ASP A 140 13.47 -24.47 5.72
C ASP A 140 13.30 -25.48 4.57
N ASN A 141 12.53 -26.54 4.81
CA ASN A 141 12.31 -27.64 3.84
C ASN A 141 11.30 -27.26 2.73
N PHE A 142 11.18 -25.98 2.39
CA PHE A 142 10.23 -25.46 1.40
C PHE A 142 11.02 -24.89 0.21
N ALA A 143 11.29 -25.67 -0.83
CA ALA A 143 11.65 -25.03 -2.10
C ALA A 143 10.42 -24.22 -2.57
N GLU A 144 10.59 -22.97 -3.01
CA GLU A 144 9.48 -22.28 -3.69
C GLU A 144 9.35 -22.96 -5.07
N ASP A 145 8.20 -23.59 -5.34
CA ASP A 145 8.03 -24.63 -6.36
C ASP A 145 8.32 -24.18 -7.81
N ASP A 146 8.98 -25.08 -8.54
CA ASP A 146 8.93 -25.20 -10.00
C ASP A 146 7.51 -25.69 -10.38
N ASP A 147 6.82 -24.95 -11.23
CA ASP A 147 5.51 -25.29 -11.78
C ASP A 147 5.59 -26.28 -12.96
N ASP A 148 6.66 -27.10 -13.13
CA ASP A 148 6.86 -27.84 -14.39
C ASP A 148 7.81 -29.08 -14.41
N ASN A 149 8.07 -29.81 -13.31
CA ASN A 149 8.78 -31.13 -13.43
C ASN A 149 8.48 -32.13 -12.29
N GLU A 150 7.47 -32.98 -12.48
CA GLU A 150 6.98 -33.98 -11.50
C GLU A 150 7.84 -35.26 -11.37
N GLU A 151 8.85 -35.50 -12.21
CA GLU A 151 9.52 -36.82 -12.22
C GLU A 151 10.59 -37.04 -11.12
N GLU A 152 10.96 -36.04 -10.31
CA GLU A 152 12.01 -36.21 -9.26
C GLU A 152 11.50 -36.31 -7.81
N GLU A 153 10.23 -36.02 -7.51
CA GLU A 153 9.73 -36.04 -6.13
C GLU A 153 9.55 -37.44 -5.53
N GLU A 154 9.25 -38.46 -6.34
CA GLU A 154 9.05 -39.83 -5.86
C GLU A 154 10.30 -40.47 -5.23
N LYS A 155 11.51 -39.91 -5.43
CA LYS A 155 12.75 -40.44 -4.83
C LYS A 155 13.14 -39.81 -3.50
N LYS A 156 12.46 -38.76 -3.01
CA LYS A 156 12.83 -38.05 -1.77
C LYS A 156 11.85 -38.25 -0.59
N SER A 157 10.87 -39.16 -0.69
CA SER A 157 9.81 -39.40 0.30
C SER A 157 10.24 -40.04 1.64
N SER A 158 11.46 -39.81 2.12
CA SER A 158 11.93 -40.30 3.43
C SER A 158 12.58 -39.23 4.32
N VAL A 159 12.42 -37.95 4.00
CA VAL A 159 12.85 -36.84 4.88
C VAL A 159 11.62 -36.23 5.56
N GLU A 160 11.50 -36.37 6.89
CA GLU A 160 10.47 -35.68 7.68
C GLU A 160 10.50 -34.17 7.40
N LYS A 161 9.36 -33.57 7.03
CA LYS A 161 9.22 -32.11 6.95
C LYS A 161 9.36 -31.53 8.36
N LYS A 162 10.53 -30.94 8.64
CA LYS A 162 10.91 -30.42 9.96
C LYS A 162 10.15 -29.13 10.32
N TRP A 163 9.71 -28.36 9.33
CA TRP A 163 8.92 -27.14 9.52
C TRP A 163 7.48 -27.36 9.04
N LEU A 164 6.51 -26.82 9.79
CA LEU A 164 5.07 -27.06 9.56
C LEU A 164 4.40 -25.94 8.74
N MET A 165 5.08 -24.81 8.57
CA MET A 165 4.62 -23.64 7.80
C MET A 165 5.82 -22.96 7.15
N SER A 166 5.62 -22.36 5.98
CA SER A 166 6.66 -21.56 5.33
C SER A 166 6.91 -20.26 6.09
N PRO A 167 8.12 -19.69 6.00
CA PRO A 167 8.46 -18.41 6.64
C PRO A 167 7.55 -17.25 6.24
N ARG A 168 7.15 -17.18 4.96
CA ARG A 168 6.28 -16.11 4.43
C ARG A 168 4.86 -16.20 4.98
N GLU A 169 4.32 -17.41 5.11
CA GLU A 169 3.02 -17.65 5.73
C GLU A 169 3.04 -17.30 7.22
N MET A 170 4.11 -17.68 7.94
CA MET A 170 4.26 -17.36 9.35
C MET A 170 4.25 -15.85 9.59
N VAL A 171 5.02 -15.08 8.81
CA VAL A 171 5.06 -13.62 8.95
C VAL A 171 3.74 -12.98 8.54
N SER A 172 3.17 -13.37 7.40
CA SER A 172 1.92 -12.78 6.89
C SER A 172 0.73 -13.04 7.81
N GLY A 173 0.65 -14.24 8.41
CA GLY A 173 -0.48 -14.65 9.24
C GLY A 173 -0.33 -14.36 10.73
N TYR A 174 0.91 -14.26 11.25
CA TYR A 174 1.16 -14.24 12.69
C TYR A 174 2.13 -13.15 13.17
N GLY A 175 2.66 -12.34 12.25
CA GLY A 175 3.47 -11.17 12.59
C GLY A 175 4.67 -11.53 13.47
N SER A 176 4.86 -10.82 14.57
CA SER A 176 5.98 -10.99 15.50
C SER A 176 6.08 -12.40 16.14
N LEU A 177 5.00 -13.19 16.17
CA LEU A 177 5.02 -14.57 16.67
C LEU A 177 5.91 -15.49 15.83
N ALA A 178 6.11 -15.16 14.55
CA ALA A 178 6.96 -15.89 13.62
C ALA A 178 8.44 -15.87 14.04
N PHE A 179 8.84 -14.92 14.88
CA PHE A 179 10.23 -14.68 15.23
C PHE A 179 10.65 -15.34 16.56
N PRO A 180 11.93 -15.76 16.68
CA PRO A 180 12.90 -15.89 15.59
C PRO A 180 12.45 -16.99 14.62
N LEU A 181 12.68 -16.83 13.31
CA LEU A 181 12.25 -17.79 12.29
C LEU A 181 12.99 -19.12 12.53
N SER A 182 12.24 -20.10 13.05
CA SER A 182 12.77 -21.38 13.50
C SER A 182 11.70 -22.47 13.42
N GLU A 183 12.11 -23.74 13.50
CA GLU A 183 11.18 -24.86 13.67
C GLU A 183 10.27 -24.65 14.89
N ALA A 184 10.81 -24.12 16.00
CA ALA A 184 10.03 -23.85 17.20
C ALA A 184 8.99 -22.76 16.98
N SER A 185 9.30 -21.68 16.24
CA SER A 185 8.32 -20.66 15.92
C SER A 185 7.31 -21.13 14.88
N SER A 186 7.71 -21.95 13.91
CA SER A 186 6.82 -22.63 12.97
C SER A 186 5.78 -23.47 13.73
N LYS A 187 6.22 -24.24 14.73
CA LYS A 187 5.33 -24.96 15.63
C LYS A 187 4.43 -24.03 16.45
N ARG A 188 4.94 -22.93 17.03
CA ARG A 188 4.11 -21.97 17.79
C ARG A 188 3.06 -21.28 16.91
N CYS A 189 3.42 -20.88 15.68
CA CYS A 189 2.50 -20.31 14.72
C CYS A 189 1.41 -21.33 14.37
N LYS A 190 1.78 -22.59 14.15
CA LYS A 190 0.83 -23.69 13.95
C LYS A 190 -0.06 -23.91 15.18
N ASP A 191 0.50 -23.98 16.38
CA ASP A 191 -0.26 -24.11 17.63
C ASP A 191 -1.22 -22.91 17.83
N SER A 192 -0.81 -21.69 17.45
CA SER A 192 -1.67 -20.50 17.47
C SER A 192 -2.75 -20.54 16.40
N ALA A 193 -2.46 -21.08 15.22
CA ALA A 193 -3.44 -21.36 14.18
C ALA A 193 -4.50 -22.32 14.72
N ASP A 194 -4.05 -23.45 15.29
CA ASP A 194 -4.89 -24.49 15.85
C ASP A 194 -5.69 -23.97 17.06
N ALA A 195 -5.14 -23.05 17.85
CA ALA A 195 -5.86 -22.40 18.95
C ALA A 195 -6.92 -21.41 18.45
N LYS A 196 -6.61 -20.59 17.43
CA LYS A 196 -7.60 -19.72 16.76
C LYS A 196 -8.72 -20.57 16.13
N GLN A 197 -8.36 -21.67 15.48
CA GLN A 197 -9.28 -22.65 14.94
C GLN A 197 -10.13 -23.25 16.06
N GLN A 198 -9.54 -23.74 17.16
CA GLN A 198 -10.30 -24.26 18.30
C GLN A 198 -11.23 -23.23 18.92
N LYS A 199 -10.85 -21.94 18.94
CA LYS A 199 -11.71 -20.85 19.39
C LYS A 199 -12.86 -20.59 18.40
N ALA A 200 -12.59 -20.51 17.11
CA ALA A 200 -13.61 -20.37 16.07
C ALA A 200 -14.56 -21.58 16.05
N LEU A 201 -14.02 -22.80 16.22
CA LEU A 201 -14.78 -24.03 16.43
C LEU A 201 -15.61 -23.96 17.71
N ALA A 202 -15.08 -23.44 18.82
CA ALA A 202 -15.82 -23.26 20.07
C ALA A 202 -16.96 -22.23 19.93
N GLU A 203 -16.76 -21.18 19.13
CA GLU A 203 -17.80 -20.21 18.77
C GLU A 203 -18.85 -20.84 17.84
N LEU A 204 -18.44 -21.64 16.85
CA LEU A 204 -19.34 -22.46 16.04
C LEU A 204 -20.11 -23.51 16.87
N LEU A 205 -19.52 -24.08 17.92
CA LEU A 205 -20.19 -25.00 18.85
C LEU A 205 -21.31 -24.33 19.66
N THR A 206 -21.37 -22.99 19.69
CA THR A 206 -22.53 -22.28 20.24
C THR A 206 -23.73 -22.33 19.30
N LEU A 207 -23.54 -22.62 18.01
CA LEU A 207 -24.63 -22.79 17.07
C LEU A 207 -25.42 -24.05 17.46
N PRO A 208 -26.73 -23.95 17.66
CA PRO A 208 -27.56 -25.13 17.78
C PRO A 208 -27.44 -25.90 16.46
N ASN A 209 -26.99 -27.15 16.54
CA ASN A 209 -26.81 -28.08 15.42
C ASN A 209 -25.56 -27.87 14.53
N ALA A 210 -24.50 -27.24 15.06
CA ALA A 210 -23.19 -27.32 14.41
C ALA A 210 -22.58 -28.72 14.52
N ILE A 211 -21.99 -29.17 13.41
CA ILE A 211 -21.33 -30.46 13.27
C ILE A 211 -19.89 -30.19 12.85
N LEU A 212 -18.96 -30.63 13.69
CA LEU A 212 -17.54 -30.43 13.50
C LEU A 212 -16.83 -31.76 13.26
N PRO A 213 -15.78 -31.79 12.42
CA PRO A 213 -14.89 -32.94 12.36
C PRO A 213 -14.16 -33.12 13.72
N PRO A 214 -13.87 -34.35 14.15
CA PRO A 214 -13.09 -34.56 15.36
C PRO A 214 -11.64 -34.13 15.17
N LYS A 215 -10.93 -33.99 16.30
CA LYS A 215 -9.52 -33.62 16.29
C LYS A 215 -8.71 -34.61 15.44
N GLU A 216 -7.81 -34.08 14.64
CA GLU A 216 -6.91 -34.85 13.79
C GLU A 216 -6.22 -35.97 14.58
N GLY A 217 -6.29 -37.21 14.07
CA GLY A 217 -5.72 -38.39 14.72
C GLY A 217 -6.56 -39.04 15.84
N SER A 218 -7.75 -38.52 16.16
CA SER A 218 -8.67 -39.15 17.13
C SER A 218 -9.69 -40.07 16.47
N LYS A 219 -10.00 -41.20 17.12
CA LYS A 219 -11.02 -42.15 16.65
C LYS A 219 -12.40 -41.67 17.13
N PRO A 220 -13.42 -41.56 16.26
CA PRO A 220 -14.75 -41.09 16.67
C PRO A 220 -15.38 -42.01 17.71
N ALA A 221 -16.11 -41.44 18.66
CA ALA A 221 -16.96 -42.23 19.54
C ALA A 221 -18.21 -42.72 18.77
N ALA A 222 -18.84 -43.80 19.25
CA ALA A 222 -20.01 -44.41 18.58
C ALA A 222 -21.26 -43.50 18.47
N GLY A 223 -21.24 -42.31 19.09
CA GLY A 223 -22.27 -41.28 18.95
C GLY A 223 -21.89 -40.10 18.05
N ASP A 224 -20.64 -40.05 17.57
CA ASP A 224 -20.11 -38.94 16.74
C ASP A 224 -20.30 -39.21 15.24
N THR A 225 -20.86 -40.36 14.87
CA THR A 225 -21.18 -40.74 13.49
C THR A 225 -22.62 -40.37 13.16
N PHE A 226 -22.84 -39.76 12.00
CA PHE A 226 -24.17 -39.34 11.52
C PHE A 226 -24.39 -39.81 10.08
N SER A 227 -25.61 -39.88 9.59
CA SER A 227 -25.86 -40.09 8.15
C SER A 227 -26.08 -38.74 7.49
N PHE A 228 -25.40 -38.44 6.38
CA PHE A 228 -25.67 -37.21 5.63
C PHE A 228 -27.12 -37.16 5.13
N GLY A 229 -27.66 -38.32 4.73
CA GLY A 229 -29.07 -38.45 4.37
C GLY A 229 -30.01 -38.20 5.55
N GLN A 230 -29.58 -38.52 6.77
CA GLN A 230 -30.33 -38.16 7.98
C GLN A 230 -30.27 -36.66 8.26
N LEU A 231 -29.12 -36.00 8.09
CA LEU A 231 -29.02 -34.55 8.22
C LEU A 231 -29.96 -33.83 7.25
N LEU A 232 -29.96 -34.26 5.98
CA LEU A 232 -30.85 -33.74 4.96
C LEU A 232 -32.33 -34.07 5.20
N SER A 233 -32.64 -35.06 6.04
CA SER A 233 -34.01 -35.39 6.46
C SER A 233 -34.45 -34.65 7.72
N ASP A 234 -33.53 -34.37 8.63
CA ASP A 234 -33.80 -33.77 9.94
C ASP A 234 -33.77 -32.24 9.91
N TYR A 235 -33.07 -31.67 8.93
CA TYR A 235 -32.88 -30.24 8.70
C TYR A 235 -33.40 -29.82 7.32
N ASP A 236 -33.98 -28.62 7.24
CA ASP A 236 -34.47 -28.04 5.98
C ASP A 236 -33.30 -27.65 5.07
N TYR A 237 -32.17 -27.28 5.68
CA TYR A 237 -30.93 -26.91 4.99
C TYR A 237 -29.71 -27.46 5.72
N VAL A 238 -28.68 -27.78 4.94
CA VAL A 238 -27.35 -28.11 5.45
C VAL A 238 -26.36 -27.12 4.85
N GLY A 239 -25.68 -26.34 5.69
CA GLY A 239 -24.64 -25.40 5.30
C GLY A 239 -23.26 -26.06 5.42
N LEU A 240 -22.52 -26.14 4.31
CA LEU A 240 -21.15 -26.60 4.26
C LEU A 240 -20.23 -25.37 4.32
N LEU A 241 -19.60 -25.14 5.48
CA LEU A 241 -18.67 -24.02 5.66
C LEU A 241 -17.25 -24.47 5.26
N LEU A 242 -16.78 -24.02 4.11
CA LEU A 242 -15.45 -24.31 3.56
C LEU A 242 -14.46 -23.25 4.08
N GLY A 243 -13.23 -23.57 4.48
CA GLY A 243 -12.29 -22.49 4.80
C GLY A 243 -10.87 -22.82 5.29
N CYS A 244 -9.99 -21.84 5.07
CA CYS A 244 -8.59 -21.71 5.52
C CYS A 244 -8.51 -20.69 6.67
N ASN A 245 -7.45 -20.73 7.46
CA ASN A 245 -7.24 -20.01 8.73
C ASN A 245 -7.37 -18.46 8.72
N ALA A 246 -7.74 -17.79 7.62
CA ALA A 246 -7.65 -16.32 7.46
C ALA A 246 -8.99 -15.55 7.46
N GLY A 247 -10.08 -16.04 6.83
CA GLY A 247 -11.35 -15.31 6.74
C GLY A 247 -12.28 -15.43 7.94
N LEU A 248 -11.95 -16.31 8.89
CA LEU A 248 -12.70 -16.51 10.14
C LEU A 248 -12.52 -15.36 11.16
N SER A 249 -11.79 -14.30 10.82
CA SER A 249 -11.49 -13.19 11.74
C SER A 249 -12.72 -12.35 12.14
N ASP A 250 -13.82 -12.41 11.39
CA ASP A 250 -15.05 -11.63 11.65
C ASP A 250 -16.20 -12.46 12.28
N LEU A 251 -15.90 -13.72 12.66
CA LEU A 251 -16.84 -14.77 13.08
C LEU A 251 -18.01 -14.35 13.99
N PRO A 252 -17.85 -13.44 14.98
CA PRO A 252 -18.92 -13.14 15.91
C PRO A 252 -20.22 -12.65 15.23
N SER A 253 -20.11 -11.92 14.11
CA SER A 253 -21.28 -11.39 13.40
C SER A 253 -21.99 -12.45 12.56
N GLN A 254 -21.25 -13.31 11.85
CA GLN A 254 -21.81 -14.42 11.08
C GLN A 254 -22.38 -15.51 11.99
N VAL A 255 -21.71 -15.84 13.09
CA VAL A 255 -22.20 -16.80 14.10
C VAL A 255 -23.49 -16.30 14.74
N LYS A 256 -23.59 -15.00 15.05
CA LYS A 256 -24.84 -14.39 15.51
C LYS A 256 -25.95 -14.58 14.47
N THR A 257 -25.67 -14.30 13.20
CA THR A 257 -26.64 -14.46 12.12
C THR A 257 -27.10 -15.91 11.95
N LEU A 258 -26.17 -16.87 11.94
CA LEU A 258 -26.50 -18.29 11.86
C LEU A 258 -27.30 -18.79 13.08
N ASN A 259 -27.01 -18.26 14.27
CA ASN A 259 -27.83 -18.49 15.46
C ASN A 259 -29.26 -17.98 15.29
N GLU A 260 -29.44 -16.77 14.74
CA GLU A 260 -30.75 -16.19 14.46
C GLU A 260 -31.55 -16.99 13.42
N VAL A 261 -30.89 -17.59 12.43
CA VAL A 261 -31.52 -18.53 11.48
C VAL A 261 -32.17 -19.69 12.24
N ASN A 262 -31.43 -20.32 13.16
CA ASN A 262 -31.91 -21.46 13.94
C ASN A 262 -32.82 -21.10 15.12
N ALA A 263 -32.76 -19.87 15.65
CA ALA A 263 -33.55 -19.42 16.81
C ALA A 263 -35.00 -19.02 16.49
N GLY A 264 -35.40 -19.04 15.21
CA GLY A 264 -36.81 -18.83 14.81
C GLY A 264 -37.10 -17.55 14.03
N GLY A 265 -36.12 -16.96 13.33
CA GLY A 265 -36.38 -15.84 12.43
C GLY A 265 -37.00 -16.22 11.07
N ALA A 266 -36.68 -17.42 10.54
CA ALA A 266 -37.06 -17.87 9.19
C ALA A 266 -37.84 -19.20 9.15
N GLY A 267 -38.07 -19.85 10.30
CA GLY A 267 -38.77 -21.14 10.37
C GLY A 267 -37.99 -22.36 9.84
N ASN A 268 -36.74 -22.17 9.42
CA ASN A 268 -35.92 -23.19 8.79
C ASN A 268 -34.91 -23.80 9.78
N LYS A 269 -34.81 -25.12 9.81
CA LYS A 269 -33.75 -25.84 10.56
C LYS A 269 -32.49 -25.91 9.70
N LEU A 270 -31.41 -25.28 10.14
CA LEU A 270 -30.09 -25.33 9.50
C LEU A 270 -29.12 -26.16 10.35
N ALA A 271 -28.52 -27.19 9.75
CA ALA A 271 -27.30 -27.78 10.27
C ALA A 271 -26.09 -27.13 9.60
N VAL A 272 -25.04 -26.81 10.37
CA VAL A 272 -23.79 -26.26 9.81
C VAL A 272 -22.70 -27.30 9.96
N VAL A 273 -22.13 -27.74 8.84
CA VAL A 273 -21.02 -28.69 8.77
C VAL A 273 -19.76 -27.93 8.38
N TYR A 274 -18.76 -27.90 9.25
CA TYR A 274 -17.47 -27.26 8.94
C TYR A 274 -16.57 -28.20 8.15
N VAL A 275 -16.02 -27.73 7.03
CA VAL A 275 -15.13 -28.44 6.12
C VAL A 275 -13.77 -27.77 6.08
N PRO A 276 -12.76 -28.29 6.82
CA PRO A 276 -11.41 -27.75 6.80
C PRO A 276 -10.74 -27.91 5.43
N GLU A 277 -9.95 -26.91 5.03
CA GLU A 277 -9.23 -26.89 3.76
C GLU A 277 -8.25 -28.05 3.55
N CYS A 278 -7.56 -28.53 4.60
CA CYS A 278 -6.67 -29.70 4.51
C CYS A 278 -7.38 -31.00 4.07
N PHE A 279 -8.71 -30.94 3.94
CA PHE A 279 -9.58 -32.02 3.51
C PHE A 279 -10.33 -31.72 2.21
N LEU A 280 -10.10 -30.54 1.61
CA LEU A 280 -10.46 -30.22 0.23
C LEU A 280 -9.32 -30.71 -0.69
N PRO A 281 -9.63 -31.20 -1.91
CA PRO A 281 -8.58 -31.57 -2.86
C PRO A 281 -7.70 -30.35 -3.17
N PRO A 282 -6.39 -30.51 -3.39
CA PRO A 282 -5.59 -29.47 -4.03
C PRO A 282 -6.12 -29.28 -5.46
N TRP A 283 -6.62 -28.10 -5.78
CA TRP A 283 -7.06 -27.71 -7.13
C TRP A 283 -5.98 -26.77 -7.67
N ALA A 284 -5.32 -27.00 -8.81
CA ALA A 284 -5.89 -26.71 -10.12
C ALA A 284 -5.12 -27.32 -11.32
N ASP A 285 -4.54 -28.53 -11.20
CA ASP A 285 -4.14 -29.29 -12.40
C ASP A 285 -5.25 -30.23 -12.86
N LYS A 286 -5.51 -30.23 -14.17
CA LYS A 286 -6.71 -30.76 -14.79
C LYS A 286 -6.73 -32.27 -15.01
N ASP A 287 -5.76 -33.03 -14.50
CA ASP A 287 -5.52 -34.38 -15.02
C ASP A 287 -5.65 -35.56 -14.03
N ASP A 288 -5.96 -35.36 -12.74
CA ASP A 288 -6.15 -36.49 -11.80
C ASP A 288 -7.59 -36.67 -11.28
N GLU A 289 -8.28 -37.69 -11.81
CA GLU A 289 -9.53 -38.21 -11.26
C GLU A 289 -9.30 -39.01 -9.95
N ALA A 290 -8.99 -38.37 -8.80
CA ALA A 290 -9.25 -38.89 -7.43
C ALA A 290 -8.73 -37.97 -6.30
N PRO A 291 -9.36 -37.89 -5.09
CA PRO A 291 -10.52 -38.66 -4.62
C PRO A 291 -11.54 -37.86 -3.77
N VAL A 292 -12.75 -37.66 -4.28
CA VAL A 292 -13.93 -37.48 -3.39
C VAL A 292 -14.26 -38.76 -2.61
N GLU A 293 -13.62 -39.88 -2.97
CA GLU A 293 -13.70 -41.14 -2.23
C GLU A 293 -13.25 -41.04 -0.77
N ASN A 294 -12.45 -40.06 -0.32
CA ASN A 294 -12.06 -39.98 1.11
C ASN A 294 -12.96 -39.07 1.98
N SER A 295 -13.86 -38.28 1.38
CA SER A 295 -14.77 -37.36 2.11
C SER A 295 -15.67 -38.04 3.16
N HIS A 296 -16.05 -39.29 2.94
CA HIS A 296 -16.84 -40.10 3.89
C HIS A 296 -16.04 -40.66 5.07
N GLN A 297 -14.71 -40.61 5.00
CA GLN A 297 -13.83 -40.93 6.14
C GLN A 297 -13.55 -39.68 6.98
N LEU A 298 -13.63 -38.50 6.37
CA LEU A 298 -13.34 -37.18 6.95
C LEU A 298 -14.46 -36.68 7.86
N PHE A 299 -15.69 -36.86 7.39
CA PHE A 299 -16.89 -36.77 8.22
C PHE A 299 -17.32 -38.19 8.48
N HIS A 300 -17.47 -38.57 9.74
CA HIS A 300 -17.76 -39.95 10.13
C HIS A 300 -19.18 -40.37 9.77
N PHE A 301 -19.46 -40.42 8.48
CA PHE A 301 -20.75 -40.79 7.98
C PHE A 301 -20.96 -42.28 8.21
N GLN A 302 -22.12 -42.67 8.75
CA GLN A 302 -22.45 -44.09 8.93
C GLN A 302 -22.45 -44.85 7.61
N ASP A 303 -22.82 -44.17 6.52
CA ASP A 303 -22.90 -44.71 5.17
C ASP A 303 -22.10 -43.84 4.19
N LYS A 304 -21.58 -44.44 3.12
CA LYS A 304 -21.03 -43.65 2.01
C LYS A 304 -22.13 -42.71 1.48
N PRO A 305 -21.85 -41.40 1.32
CA PRO A 305 -22.80 -40.49 0.69
C PRO A 305 -23.18 -41.03 -0.70
N SER A 306 -24.42 -40.84 -1.11
CA SER A 306 -24.87 -41.31 -2.42
C SER A 306 -24.01 -40.70 -3.53
N THR A 307 -23.94 -41.36 -4.68
CA THR A 307 -23.25 -40.85 -5.88
C THR A 307 -23.69 -39.44 -6.27
N ASP A 308 -24.94 -39.05 -5.96
CA ASP A 308 -25.46 -37.72 -6.23
C ASP A 308 -24.84 -36.65 -5.31
N ILE A 309 -24.62 -36.99 -4.03
CA ILE A 309 -23.96 -36.12 -3.05
C ILE A 309 -22.47 -35.99 -3.37
N ILE A 310 -21.83 -37.11 -3.74
CA ILE A 310 -20.43 -37.14 -4.20
C ILE A 310 -20.29 -36.25 -5.44
N SER A 311 -21.17 -36.39 -6.43
CA SER A 311 -21.15 -35.59 -7.65
C SER A 311 -21.42 -34.10 -7.39
N LEU A 312 -22.25 -33.78 -6.38
CA LEU A 312 -22.49 -32.41 -5.94
C LEU A 312 -21.23 -31.81 -5.30
N LEU A 313 -20.56 -32.55 -4.41
CA LEU A 313 -19.28 -32.13 -3.80
C LEU A 313 -18.15 -32.00 -4.84
N VAL A 314 -18.05 -32.93 -5.80
CA VAL A 314 -17.14 -32.85 -6.97
C VAL A 314 -17.46 -31.64 -7.85
N GLY A 315 -18.76 -31.41 -8.11
CA GLY A 315 -19.21 -30.28 -8.91
C GLY A 315 -19.02 -28.93 -8.22
N MET A 316 -18.95 -28.92 -6.89
CA MET A 316 -18.56 -27.76 -6.09
C MET A 316 -17.06 -27.47 -6.25
N THR A 317 -16.19 -28.49 -6.20
CA THR A 317 -14.73 -28.33 -6.36
C THR A 317 -14.28 -27.96 -7.78
N GLY A 318 -15.14 -28.12 -8.80
CA GLY A 318 -14.87 -27.72 -10.18
C GLY A 318 -15.30 -26.30 -10.56
N LYS A 319 -15.88 -25.54 -9.62
CA LYS A 319 -16.10 -24.08 -9.75
C LYS A 319 -14.97 -23.38 -9.01
N ASP A 320 -14.56 -22.19 -9.45
CA ASP A 320 -13.60 -21.31 -8.76
C ASP A 320 -14.16 -20.83 -7.40
N LEU A 321 -14.41 -21.77 -6.48
CA LEU A 321 -14.90 -21.48 -5.15
C LEU A 321 -13.75 -20.87 -4.36
N MET A 322 -13.91 -19.60 -4.03
CA MET A 322 -12.99 -18.87 -3.18
C MET A 322 -12.95 -19.51 -1.78
N TYR A 323 -11.76 -19.46 -1.15
CA TYR A 323 -11.57 -19.85 0.24
C TYR A 323 -12.57 -19.13 1.18
N ASP A 324 -13.01 -19.80 2.24
CA ASP A 324 -13.93 -19.25 3.27
C ASP A 324 -15.41 -19.08 2.86
N SER A 325 -15.93 -19.97 2.01
CA SER A 325 -17.31 -19.93 1.50
C SER A 325 -18.30 -20.79 2.30
N LEU A 326 -19.54 -20.30 2.52
CA LEU A 326 -20.66 -21.08 3.04
C LEU A 326 -21.56 -21.55 1.90
N VAL A 327 -21.63 -22.87 1.68
CA VAL A 327 -22.48 -23.48 0.65
C VAL A 327 -23.73 -24.06 1.29
N VAL A 328 -24.91 -23.56 0.92
CA VAL A 328 -26.18 -24.04 1.47
C VAL A 328 -26.81 -25.05 0.52
N VAL A 329 -27.11 -26.24 1.02
CA VAL A 329 -27.78 -27.31 0.28
C VAL A 329 -29.10 -27.71 0.92
N GLN A 330 -30.00 -28.26 0.13
CA GLN A 330 -31.30 -28.77 0.54
C GLN A 330 -31.61 -30.08 -0.17
N GLN A 331 -32.39 -30.96 0.48
CA GLN A 331 -32.96 -32.14 -0.17
C GLN A 331 -34.40 -31.85 -0.64
N THR A 332 -34.62 -32.00 -1.93
CA THR A 332 -35.93 -31.92 -2.57
C THR A 332 -36.35 -33.29 -3.12
N MET A 333 -37.61 -33.44 -3.52
CA MET A 333 -38.10 -34.68 -4.14
C MET A 333 -38.24 -34.45 -5.65
N LEU A 334 -37.39 -35.10 -6.43
CA LEU A 334 -37.48 -35.09 -7.89
C LEU A 334 -38.48 -36.14 -8.35
N LYS A 335 -39.47 -35.75 -9.16
CA LYS A 335 -40.30 -36.71 -9.89
C LYS A 335 -39.52 -37.21 -11.10
N VAL A 336 -39.27 -38.51 -11.14
CA VAL A 336 -38.65 -39.21 -12.26
C VAL A 336 -39.71 -40.11 -12.89
N ASP A 337 -39.94 -39.90 -14.18
CA ASP A 337 -40.80 -40.74 -15.00
C ASP A 337 -39.96 -41.83 -15.66
N GLU A 338 -40.13 -43.08 -15.23
CA GLU A 338 -39.48 -44.23 -15.83
C GLU A 338 -40.43 -44.86 -16.84
N CYS A 339 -40.09 -44.71 -18.13
CA CYS A 339 -40.85 -45.29 -19.23
C CYS A 339 -40.22 -46.61 -19.68
N GLY A 340 -41.01 -47.69 -19.63
CA GLY A 340 -40.64 -48.96 -20.22
C GLY A 340 -40.54 -48.86 -21.74
N LEU A 341 -39.85 -49.84 -22.36
CA LEU A 341 -39.79 -49.98 -23.82
C LEU A 341 -41.16 -50.24 -24.47
N ASP A 342 -42.18 -50.55 -23.65
CA ASP A 342 -43.59 -50.69 -24.01
C ASP A 342 -44.37 -49.35 -24.01
N GLY A 343 -43.71 -48.24 -23.66
CA GLY A 343 -44.32 -46.90 -23.61
C GLY A 343 -45.12 -46.63 -22.33
N VAL A 344 -45.09 -47.52 -21.35
CA VAL A 344 -45.75 -47.30 -20.05
C VAL A 344 -44.78 -46.59 -19.12
N CYS A 345 -45.13 -45.35 -18.75
CA CYS A 345 -44.35 -44.53 -17.82
C CYS A 345 -44.91 -44.64 -16.39
N THR A 346 -44.01 -44.86 -15.43
CA THR A 346 -44.33 -44.81 -14.00
C THR A 346 -43.57 -43.66 -13.35
N SER A 347 -44.29 -42.79 -12.64
CA SER A 347 -43.68 -41.68 -11.90
C SER A 347 -43.29 -42.14 -10.50
N ARG A 348 -42.01 -42.03 -10.16
CA ARG A 348 -41.53 -42.19 -8.78
C ARG A 348 -40.89 -40.90 -8.28
N SER A 349 -41.06 -40.61 -7.00
CA SER A 349 -40.36 -39.48 -6.36
C SER A 349 -39.08 -40.00 -5.73
N VAL A 350 -37.94 -39.46 -6.16
CA VAL A 350 -36.62 -39.79 -5.60
C VAL A 350 -36.05 -38.56 -4.90
N PRO A 351 -35.36 -38.72 -3.75
CA PRO A 351 -34.59 -37.64 -3.14
C PRO A 351 -33.56 -37.07 -4.12
N LYS A 352 -33.46 -35.74 -4.17
CA LYS A 352 -32.44 -35.01 -4.94
C LYS A 352 -31.83 -33.96 -4.02
N VAL A 353 -30.51 -33.87 -3.99
CA VAL A 353 -29.81 -32.79 -3.28
C VAL A 353 -29.56 -31.66 -4.25
N GLU A 354 -29.90 -30.44 -3.85
CA GLU A 354 -29.74 -29.24 -4.65
C GLU A 354 -28.93 -28.19 -3.87
N MET A 355 -28.01 -27.53 -4.57
CA MET A 355 -27.30 -26.38 -4.04
C MET A 355 -28.21 -25.16 -4.16
N VAL A 356 -28.51 -24.53 -3.02
CA VAL A 356 -29.45 -23.43 -2.91
C VAL A 356 -28.74 -22.08 -3.09
N SER A 357 -27.59 -21.92 -2.45
CA SER A 357 -26.76 -20.72 -2.54
C SER A 357 -25.30 -21.02 -2.21
N VAL A 358 -24.43 -20.11 -2.64
CA VAL A 358 -23.02 -20.04 -2.25
C VAL A 358 -22.79 -18.63 -1.74
N ASP A 359 -22.36 -18.53 -0.49
CA ASP A 359 -22.01 -17.28 0.15
C ASP A 359 -20.49 -17.18 0.31
N GLU A 360 -19.84 -16.60 -0.69
CA GLU A 360 -18.39 -16.42 -0.73
C GLU A 360 -17.93 -15.51 0.42
N TYR A 361 -16.91 -15.94 1.15
CA TYR A 361 -16.39 -15.25 2.34
C TYR A 361 -17.45 -14.95 3.41
N MET A 362 -18.59 -15.66 3.38
CA MET A 362 -19.76 -15.41 4.24
C MET A 362 -20.25 -13.95 4.21
N GLN A 363 -20.09 -13.25 3.09
CA GLN A 363 -20.41 -11.83 2.99
C GLN A 363 -21.91 -11.58 3.13
N ASN A 364 -22.76 -12.38 2.48
CA ASN A 364 -24.21 -12.21 2.54
C ASN A 364 -24.73 -12.52 3.95
N CYS A 365 -24.16 -13.54 4.60
CA CYS A 365 -24.42 -13.87 5.99
C CYS A 365 -24.11 -12.69 6.92
N GLY A 366 -22.92 -12.09 6.79
CA GLY A 366 -22.53 -10.93 7.59
C GLY A 366 -23.32 -9.65 7.28
N GLN A 367 -23.69 -9.42 6.02
CA GLN A 367 -24.27 -8.15 5.56
C GLN A 367 -25.79 -8.10 5.60
N HIS A 368 -26.47 -9.18 5.23
CA HIS A 368 -27.91 -9.18 4.98
C HIS A 368 -28.72 -9.79 6.15
N GLY A 369 -28.09 -10.60 7.01
CA GLY A 369 -28.70 -11.16 8.22
C GLY A 369 -29.67 -12.32 7.97
N ALA A 370 -30.21 -12.89 9.05
CA ALA A 370 -30.89 -14.20 9.05
C ALA A 370 -32.23 -14.23 8.28
N LYS A 371 -32.92 -13.10 8.17
CA LYS A 371 -34.24 -13.01 7.51
C LYS A 371 -34.20 -13.26 6.00
N PHE A 372 -33.03 -13.14 5.37
CA PHE A 372 -32.83 -13.40 3.95
C PHE A 372 -32.13 -14.74 3.69
N PHE A 373 -31.92 -15.56 4.72
CA PHE A 373 -31.49 -16.95 4.56
C PHE A 373 -32.52 -17.71 3.69
N PRO A 374 -32.08 -18.55 2.73
CA PRO A 374 -30.72 -19.06 2.50
C PRO A 374 -29.82 -18.18 1.61
N TRP A 375 -30.10 -16.89 1.44
CA TRP A 375 -29.31 -15.96 0.63
C TRP A 375 -29.19 -16.39 -0.84
N THR A 376 -30.30 -16.84 -1.41
CA THR A 376 -30.40 -16.96 -2.87
C THR A 376 -30.23 -15.59 -3.52
N THR A 377 -29.85 -15.55 -4.80
CA THR A 377 -29.74 -14.30 -5.55
C THR A 377 -31.00 -13.44 -5.40
N GLU A 378 -32.19 -14.05 -5.47
CA GLU A 378 -33.47 -13.35 -5.28
C GLU A 378 -33.63 -12.74 -3.88
N LEU A 379 -33.30 -13.47 -2.81
CA LEU A 379 -33.41 -12.97 -1.44
C LEU A 379 -32.36 -11.91 -1.12
N VAL A 380 -31.16 -12.03 -1.69
CA VAL A 380 -30.11 -11.00 -1.62
C VAL A 380 -30.55 -9.75 -2.35
N ASP A 381 -31.18 -9.87 -3.52
CA ASP A 381 -31.73 -8.72 -4.25
C ASP A 381 -32.86 -8.04 -3.47
N GLN A 382 -33.73 -8.83 -2.80
CA GLN A 382 -34.72 -8.30 -1.86
C GLN A 382 -34.07 -7.59 -0.67
N ALA A 383 -32.96 -8.13 -0.14
CA ALA A 383 -32.21 -7.51 0.95
C ALA A 383 -31.65 -6.15 0.55
N LYS A 384 -30.99 -6.09 -0.60
CA LYS A 384 -30.46 -4.87 -1.22
C LYS A 384 -31.58 -3.86 -1.48
N ALA A 385 -32.72 -4.30 -2.01
CA ALA A 385 -33.89 -3.44 -2.23
C ALA A 385 -34.46 -2.88 -0.91
N ALA A 386 -34.53 -3.70 0.15
CA ALA A 386 -35.01 -3.27 1.47
C ALA A 386 -34.02 -2.33 2.18
N GLU A 387 -32.71 -2.52 1.97
CA GLU A 387 -31.67 -1.60 2.45
C GLU A 387 -31.72 -0.28 1.69
N LYS A 388 -31.89 -0.32 0.37
CA LYS A 388 -32.11 0.86 -0.45
C LYS A 388 -33.36 1.63 -0.03
N ALA A 389 -34.49 0.95 0.19
CA ALA A 389 -35.71 1.61 0.64
C ALA A 389 -35.56 2.27 2.02
N ARG A 390 -34.79 1.66 2.94
CA ARG A 390 -34.44 2.27 4.23
C ARG A 390 -33.53 3.49 4.07
N ALA A 391 -32.54 3.39 3.19
CA ALA A 391 -31.68 4.51 2.84
C ALA A 391 -32.49 5.67 2.23
N ASP A 392 -33.40 5.38 1.30
CA ASP A 392 -34.29 6.36 0.68
C ASP A 392 -35.23 7.02 1.72
N ASP A 393 -35.77 6.25 2.68
CA ASP A 393 -36.57 6.79 3.80
C ASP A 393 -35.75 7.68 4.74
N VAL A 394 -34.52 7.28 5.08
CA VAL A 394 -33.60 8.10 5.88
C VAL A 394 -33.27 9.39 5.14
N LYS A 395 -32.96 9.31 3.84
CA LYS A 395 -32.71 10.46 2.98
C LYS A 395 -33.90 11.41 2.97
N SER A 396 -35.11 10.89 2.73
CA SER A 396 -36.34 11.68 2.75
C SER A 396 -36.55 12.39 4.09
N LYS A 397 -36.29 11.72 5.22
CA LYS A 397 -36.41 12.34 6.56
C LYS A 397 -35.36 13.42 6.80
N MET A 398 -34.15 13.23 6.30
CA MET A 398 -33.08 14.24 6.37
C MET A 398 -33.40 15.45 5.49
N GLU A 399 -33.99 15.23 4.32
CA GLU A 399 -34.43 16.29 3.39
C GLU A 399 -35.68 17.03 3.91
N GLU A 400 -36.61 16.35 4.61
CA GLU A 400 -37.78 16.97 5.24
C GLU A 400 -37.40 17.89 6.40
N SER A 401 -36.51 17.43 7.29
CA SER A 401 -35.97 18.24 8.39
C SER A 401 -34.71 17.61 8.96
N LEU A 402 -33.55 18.11 8.54
CA LEU A 402 -32.25 17.70 9.07
C LEU A 402 -32.16 17.97 10.58
N GLU A 403 -32.68 19.10 11.05
CA GLU A 403 -32.73 19.43 12.49
C GLU A 403 -33.53 18.37 13.26
N SER A 404 -34.75 18.04 12.83
CA SER A 404 -35.58 17.04 13.50
C SER A 404 -34.96 15.64 13.46
N PHE A 405 -34.34 15.28 12.34
CA PHE A 405 -33.63 14.01 12.19
C PHE A 405 -32.45 13.91 13.15
N LEU A 406 -31.60 14.93 13.23
CA LEU A 406 -30.45 14.97 14.14
C LEU A 406 -30.91 14.94 15.60
N LEU A 407 -31.89 15.77 15.98
CA LEU A 407 -32.42 15.82 17.35
C LEU A 407 -32.99 14.47 17.83
N LYS A 408 -33.49 13.63 16.93
CA LYS A 408 -34.06 12.33 17.28
C LYS A 408 -33.00 11.24 17.47
N HIS A 409 -31.82 11.39 16.89
CA HIS A 409 -30.82 10.32 16.81
C HIS A 409 -29.45 10.70 17.39
N VAL A 410 -29.24 11.96 17.76
CA VAL A 410 -28.05 12.42 18.48
C VAL A 410 -28.15 11.98 19.94
N GLN A 411 -27.19 11.18 20.41
CA GLN A 411 -26.95 10.93 21.83
C GLN A 411 -25.62 11.56 22.22
N ILE A 412 -25.65 12.67 22.95
CA ILE A 412 -24.46 13.27 23.54
C ILE A 412 -24.50 12.90 25.02
N GLY A 413 -23.54 12.12 25.50
CA GLY A 413 -23.47 11.68 26.90
C GLY A 413 -23.34 12.79 27.97
N ASP A 414 -23.45 14.07 27.58
CA ASP A 414 -23.46 15.25 28.44
C ASP A 414 -24.61 16.20 28.05
N SER A 415 -25.59 16.35 28.95
CA SER A 415 -26.81 17.13 28.72
C SER A 415 -26.56 18.63 28.49
N LYS A 416 -25.43 19.20 28.94
CA LYS A 416 -25.09 20.62 28.70
C LYS A 416 -24.51 20.84 27.30
N ALA A 417 -23.77 19.87 26.79
CA ALA A 417 -23.28 19.89 25.42
C ALA A 417 -24.45 19.72 24.43
N GLU A 418 -25.42 18.87 24.77
CA GLU A 418 -26.65 18.68 24.01
C GLU A 418 -27.46 19.98 23.85
N GLU A 419 -27.73 20.71 24.94
CA GLU A 419 -28.51 21.96 24.88
C GLU A 419 -27.80 23.07 24.07
N ALA A 420 -26.47 23.15 24.16
CA ALA A 420 -25.67 24.09 23.37
C ALA A 420 -25.71 23.76 21.86
N VAL A 421 -25.63 22.47 21.53
CA VAL A 421 -25.73 21.96 20.17
C VAL A 421 -27.11 22.24 19.55
N VAL A 422 -28.18 21.94 20.28
CA VAL A 422 -29.56 22.18 19.82
C VAL A 422 -29.82 23.67 19.60
N THR A 423 -29.35 24.52 20.51
CA THR A 423 -29.46 25.97 20.38
C THR A 423 -28.76 26.45 19.11
N ARG A 424 -27.59 25.87 18.82
CA ARG A 424 -26.79 26.29 17.67
C ARG A 424 -27.33 25.82 16.32
N LEU A 425 -27.83 24.59 16.25
CA LEU A 425 -28.56 24.07 15.08
C LEU A 425 -29.73 24.99 14.67
N ARG A 426 -30.40 25.59 15.66
CA ARG A 426 -31.48 26.56 15.44
C ARG A 426 -30.99 27.94 14.99
N GLU A 427 -29.78 28.33 15.36
CA GLU A 427 -29.15 29.61 15.00
C GLU A 427 -28.46 29.61 13.62
N LEU A 428 -28.26 28.44 12.99
CA LEU A 428 -27.76 28.33 11.62
C LEU A 428 -28.71 29.06 10.65
N ASP A 429 -28.15 29.89 9.78
CA ASP A 429 -28.88 30.58 8.71
C ASP A 429 -29.10 29.61 7.53
N ASP A 430 -30.29 29.65 6.94
CA ASP A 430 -30.71 28.79 5.81
C ASP A 430 -29.93 29.11 4.52
N THR A 431 -29.28 30.28 4.44
CA THR A 431 -28.59 30.75 3.21
C THR A 431 -27.09 30.47 3.16
N ASP A 432 -26.38 30.42 4.30
CA ASP A 432 -24.90 30.33 4.36
C ASP A 432 -24.36 29.19 5.23
N GLY A 433 -25.21 28.45 5.94
CA GLY A 433 -24.82 27.35 6.84
C GLY A 433 -24.64 26.03 6.10
N VAL A 434 -23.45 25.43 6.17
CA VAL A 434 -23.17 24.07 5.68
C VAL A 434 -22.88 23.15 6.85
N ILE A 435 -23.62 22.04 6.92
CA ILE A 435 -23.44 20.93 7.84
C ILE A 435 -22.60 19.87 7.15
N ALA A 436 -21.43 19.57 7.70
CA ALA A 436 -20.56 18.50 7.21
C ALA A 436 -20.76 17.23 8.06
N LEU A 437 -21.13 16.11 7.44
CA LEU A 437 -21.25 14.79 8.03
C LEU A 437 -20.02 13.94 7.64
N LEU A 438 -19.23 13.54 8.63
CA LEU A 438 -17.92 12.93 8.42
C LEU A 438 -17.91 11.42 8.70
N PHE A 439 -17.36 10.65 7.76
CA PHE A 439 -17.22 9.18 7.79
C PHE A 439 -15.88 8.77 7.17
N SER A 440 -14.74 9.11 7.80
CA SER A 440 -13.40 8.71 7.32
C SER A 440 -12.79 7.62 8.20
N PRO A 441 -12.38 6.47 7.67
CA PRO A 441 -11.41 5.61 8.33
C PRO A 441 -9.95 6.06 8.04
N ASP A 442 -9.73 7.02 7.13
CA ASP A 442 -8.41 7.49 6.70
C ASP A 442 -7.92 8.66 7.56
N GLU A 443 -6.77 8.46 8.21
CA GLU A 443 -6.12 9.41 9.11
C GLU A 443 -5.53 10.63 8.39
N SER A 444 -4.98 10.45 7.17
CA SER A 444 -4.40 11.52 6.37
C SER A 444 -5.50 12.47 5.90
N LEU A 445 -6.58 11.93 5.34
CA LEU A 445 -7.73 12.71 4.92
C LEU A 445 -8.38 13.44 6.10
N ALA A 446 -8.45 12.79 7.27
CA ALA A 446 -8.92 13.46 8.48
C ALA A 446 -8.03 14.67 8.83
N SER A 447 -6.71 14.54 8.78
CA SER A 447 -5.80 15.67 9.06
C SER A 447 -5.99 16.86 8.09
N ASP A 448 -6.12 16.59 6.79
CA ASP A 448 -6.33 17.65 5.79
C ASP A 448 -7.69 18.35 5.97
N LEU A 449 -8.75 17.58 6.26
CA LEU A 449 -10.06 18.12 6.59
C LEU A 449 -10.01 19.02 7.81
N ALA A 450 -9.30 18.62 8.87
CA ALA A 450 -9.13 19.43 10.06
C ALA A 450 -8.54 20.81 9.72
N THR A 451 -7.49 20.82 8.89
CA THR A 451 -6.80 22.04 8.46
C THR A 451 -7.72 22.94 7.63
N CYS A 452 -8.44 22.38 6.65
CA CYS A 452 -9.40 23.15 5.86
C CYS A 452 -10.51 23.77 6.73
N PHE A 453 -11.06 22.99 7.65
CA PHE A 453 -12.14 23.46 8.53
C PHE A 453 -11.68 24.53 9.52
N GLU A 454 -10.43 24.46 9.97
CA GLU A 454 -9.83 25.53 10.77
C GLU A 454 -9.77 26.84 9.98
N GLN A 455 -9.33 26.81 8.71
CA GLN A 455 -9.26 27.99 7.85
C GLN A 455 -10.64 28.59 7.53
N LEU A 456 -11.63 27.73 7.24
CA LEU A 456 -13.01 28.17 6.96
C LEU A 456 -13.66 28.88 8.16
N ASN A 457 -13.28 28.48 9.38
CA ASN A 457 -13.86 29.02 10.61
C ASN A 457 -13.07 30.20 11.22
N GLN A 458 -12.10 30.77 10.50
CA GLN A 458 -11.37 31.95 10.97
C GLN A 458 -12.27 33.22 10.99
N PRO A 459 -12.04 34.15 11.95
CA PRO A 459 -12.78 35.41 12.03
C PRO A 459 -12.69 36.22 10.72
N GLY A 460 -13.85 36.56 10.14
CA GLY A 460 -13.92 37.36 8.91
C GLY A 460 -14.17 36.57 7.62
N GLN A 461 -14.20 35.24 7.68
CA GLN A 461 -14.70 34.42 6.57
C GLN A 461 -16.23 34.56 6.43
N LYS A 462 -16.73 34.58 5.19
CA LYS A 462 -18.17 34.76 4.90
C LYS A 462 -19.00 33.50 5.22
N THR A 463 -18.41 32.32 5.05
CA THR A 463 -19.13 31.04 5.17
C THR A 463 -18.97 30.48 6.58
N LYS A 464 -20.08 30.18 7.25
CA LYS A 464 -20.07 29.51 8.56
C LYS A 464 -20.27 28.01 8.35
N MET A 465 -19.30 27.21 8.75
CA MET A 465 -19.43 25.75 8.72
C MET A 465 -19.75 25.25 10.13
N GLU A 466 -20.70 24.32 10.22
CA GLU A 466 -20.90 23.50 11.42
C GLU A 466 -20.62 22.04 11.06
N VAL A 467 -19.86 21.36 11.91
CA VAL A 467 -19.37 20.01 11.62
C VAL A 467 -20.03 19.02 12.56
N VAL A 468 -20.71 18.04 11.98
CA VAL A 468 -21.36 16.94 12.68
C VAL A 468 -20.58 15.66 12.39
N PHE A 469 -19.89 15.15 13.40
CA PHE A 469 -19.19 13.87 13.36
C PHE A 469 -20.18 12.74 13.50
N VAL A 470 -20.12 11.76 12.60
CA VAL A 470 -20.78 10.48 12.83
C VAL A 470 -19.68 9.48 13.11
N ALA A 471 -19.55 9.05 14.37
CA ALA A 471 -18.42 8.25 14.78
C ALA A 471 -18.39 6.89 14.03
N PRO A 472 -17.29 6.53 13.34
CA PRO A 472 -17.06 5.16 12.93
C PRO A 472 -16.63 4.32 14.15
N GLU A 473 -17.13 3.08 14.26
CA GLU A 473 -16.77 2.13 15.34
C GLU A 473 -15.29 1.70 15.36
N TRP A 474 -14.50 2.14 14.40
CA TRP A 474 -13.14 1.66 14.16
C TRP A 474 -12.14 2.60 14.85
N LYS A 475 -11.72 2.24 16.06
CA LYS A 475 -10.91 3.08 16.95
C LYS A 475 -9.42 2.71 16.88
N THR A 476 -8.63 3.41 16.07
CA THR A 476 -7.17 3.52 16.27
C THR A 476 -6.84 4.71 17.21
N GLU A 477 -5.67 4.71 17.83
CA GLU A 477 -5.28 5.79 18.75
C GLU A 477 -4.97 7.10 17.99
N GLU A 478 -4.39 7.03 16.80
CA GLU A 478 -4.09 8.19 15.95
C GLU A 478 -5.35 8.86 15.39
N LEU A 479 -6.33 8.08 14.92
CA LEU A 479 -7.62 8.61 14.46
C LEU A 479 -8.36 9.37 15.58
N ASN A 480 -8.28 8.87 16.82
CA ASN A 480 -8.79 9.58 18.00
C ASN A 480 -8.07 10.91 18.25
N LYS A 481 -6.75 10.98 18.03
CA LYS A 481 -5.98 12.24 18.16
C LYS A 481 -6.35 13.25 17.07
N ALA A 482 -6.55 12.80 15.83
CA ALA A 482 -6.97 13.67 14.72
C ALA A 482 -8.37 14.27 14.99
N TYR A 483 -9.32 13.43 15.41
CA TYR A 483 -10.66 13.89 15.80
C TYR A 483 -10.64 14.77 17.05
N ALA A 484 -9.83 14.44 18.07
CA ALA A 484 -9.67 15.29 19.25
C ALA A 484 -9.06 16.65 18.91
N LYS A 485 -8.11 16.71 17.95
CA LYS A 485 -7.55 17.97 17.46
C LYS A 485 -8.65 18.83 16.85
N MET A 486 -9.47 18.28 15.95
CA MET A 486 -10.62 18.98 15.39
C MET A 486 -11.48 19.54 16.53
N ILE A 487 -11.90 18.68 17.48
CA ILE A 487 -12.73 19.01 18.65
C ILE A 487 -12.17 20.19 19.47
N THR A 488 -10.86 20.28 19.61
CA THR A 488 -10.18 21.23 20.52
C THR A 488 -9.76 22.55 19.86
N THR A 489 -9.63 22.61 18.53
CA THR A 489 -9.05 23.79 17.83
C THR A 489 -9.90 25.07 17.80
N ASN A 490 -11.18 25.08 18.19
CA ASN A 490 -11.91 26.36 18.26
C ASN A 490 -13.12 26.32 19.19
N SER A 491 -13.17 27.20 20.20
CA SER A 491 -14.27 27.28 21.18
C SER A 491 -15.60 27.81 20.60
N LYS A 492 -15.77 27.82 19.27
CA LYS A 492 -16.94 28.36 18.56
C LYS A 492 -17.53 27.41 17.52
N THR A 493 -16.82 26.36 17.11
CA THR A 493 -17.35 25.31 16.21
C THR A 493 -17.60 24.08 17.06
N GLN A 494 -18.87 23.72 17.27
CA GLN A 494 -19.22 22.59 18.13
C GLN A 494 -19.30 21.32 17.30
N PHE A 495 -18.45 20.38 17.65
CA PHE A 495 -18.38 19.06 17.07
C PHE A 495 -19.44 18.17 17.71
N MET A 496 -20.44 17.75 16.94
CA MET A 496 -21.42 16.77 17.39
C MET A 496 -20.91 15.38 17.08
N ALA A 497 -20.64 14.52 18.07
CA ALA A 497 -20.53 13.09 17.80
C ALA A 497 -21.93 12.48 17.83
N ILE A 498 -22.42 11.96 16.71
CA ILE A 498 -23.60 11.11 16.69
C ILE A 498 -23.14 9.71 17.07
N ASP A 499 -23.45 9.30 18.30
CA ASP A 499 -23.33 7.89 18.68
C ASP A 499 -24.47 7.10 18.04
N LEU A 500 -24.21 6.54 16.86
CA LEU A 500 -25.12 5.61 16.21
C LEU A 500 -24.86 4.19 16.73
N THR A 501 -25.22 3.93 17.99
CA THR A 501 -25.22 2.56 18.57
C THR A 501 -26.17 1.61 17.84
N ASN A 502 -26.97 2.12 16.89
CA ASN A 502 -27.82 1.36 16.00
C ASN A 502 -27.13 1.19 14.63
N ASP A 503 -26.52 0.02 14.43
CA ASP A 503 -25.81 -0.36 13.19
C ASP A 503 -26.67 -0.21 11.94
N GLU A 504 -27.97 -0.49 12.05
CA GLU A 504 -28.90 -0.43 10.92
C GLU A 504 -29.15 1.02 10.51
N LEU A 505 -29.32 1.92 11.48
CA LEU A 505 -29.43 3.36 11.22
C LEU A 505 -28.12 3.90 10.64
N ARG A 506 -26.96 3.52 11.20
CA ARG A 506 -25.66 3.94 10.67
C ARG A 506 -25.45 3.53 9.22
N ARG A 507 -25.73 2.27 8.88
CA ARG A 507 -25.66 1.79 7.50
C ARG A 507 -26.65 2.52 6.60
N SER A 508 -27.87 2.75 7.07
CA SER A 508 -28.90 3.47 6.31
C SER A 508 -28.50 4.93 6.05
N VAL A 509 -27.95 5.64 7.04
CA VAL A 509 -27.42 7.01 6.88
C VAL A 509 -26.27 7.04 5.88
N ARG A 510 -25.29 6.13 6.02
CA ARG A 510 -24.16 6.01 5.08
C ARG A 510 -24.64 5.75 3.64
N ASN A 511 -25.58 4.81 3.47
CA ASN A 511 -26.07 4.43 2.15
C ASN A 511 -26.99 5.50 1.54
N ALA A 512 -27.80 6.19 2.35
CA ALA A 512 -28.66 7.31 1.95
C ALA A 512 -27.85 8.44 1.30
N MET A 513 -26.61 8.59 1.74
CA MET A 513 -25.69 9.60 1.25
C MET A 513 -24.97 9.18 -0.05
N GLU A 514 -25.05 7.92 -0.46
CA GLU A 514 -24.46 7.40 -1.70
C GLU A 514 -22.99 7.84 -1.91
N PRO A 515 -22.00 7.38 -1.10
CA PRO A 515 -20.59 7.69 -1.33
C PRO A 515 -20.14 7.04 -2.65
N LYS A 516 -20.36 7.71 -3.78
CA LYS A 516 -19.60 7.44 -5.00
C LYS A 516 -18.15 7.73 -4.63
N TYR A 517 -17.25 6.76 -4.73
CA TYR A 517 -15.81 6.96 -4.44
C TYR A 517 -15.41 7.08 -2.95
N GLY A 518 -16.18 6.50 -2.01
CA GLY A 518 -15.74 6.45 -0.61
C GLY A 518 -15.64 7.83 0.05
N HIS A 519 -16.50 8.78 -0.36
CA HIS A 519 -16.57 10.12 0.21
C HIS A 519 -16.66 10.07 1.74
N ALA A 520 -15.62 10.53 2.41
CA ALA A 520 -15.57 10.64 3.85
C ALA A 520 -16.31 11.88 4.40
N VAL A 521 -16.88 12.72 3.52
CA VAL A 521 -17.52 13.99 3.86
C VAL A 521 -18.78 14.16 3.03
N PHE A 522 -19.90 14.39 3.71
CA PHE A 522 -21.18 14.75 3.11
C PHE A 522 -21.58 16.15 3.55
N LEU A 523 -21.85 17.03 2.58
CA LEU A 523 -22.18 18.42 2.85
C LEU A 523 -23.67 18.65 2.62
N MET A 524 -24.35 19.22 3.61
CA MET A 524 -25.77 19.54 3.53
C MET A 524 -26.04 20.97 3.96
N LYS A 525 -27.06 21.58 3.39
CA LYS A 525 -27.65 22.81 3.92
C LYS A 525 -28.64 22.50 5.04
N LYS A 526 -28.98 23.51 5.83
CA LYS A 526 -29.96 23.39 6.92
C LYS A 526 -31.36 22.97 6.44
N ASP A 527 -31.75 23.41 5.24
CA ASP A 527 -33.01 23.03 4.59
C ASP A 527 -33.02 21.58 4.07
N GLY A 528 -31.96 20.81 4.31
CA GLY A 528 -31.82 19.42 3.89
C GLY A 528 -31.21 19.25 2.49
N ALA A 529 -30.92 20.33 1.76
CA ALA A 529 -30.36 20.22 0.41
C ALA A 529 -28.90 19.70 0.44
N HIS A 530 -28.65 18.60 -0.25
CA HIS A 530 -27.32 18.03 -0.41
C HIS A 530 -26.42 18.87 -1.34
N ILE A 531 -25.17 19.07 -0.94
CA ILE A 531 -24.13 19.69 -1.74
C ILE A 531 -23.19 18.59 -2.22
N GLN A 532 -23.25 18.29 -3.52
CA GLN A 532 -22.38 17.30 -4.14
C GLN A 532 -20.92 17.78 -4.12
N VAL A 533 -20.05 16.97 -3.53
CA VAL A 533 -18.59 17.14 -3.58
C VAL A 533 -18.07 16.51 -4.86
N GLU A 534 -17.53 17.31 -5.77
CA GLU A 534 -17.08 16.82 -7.07
C GLU A 534 -15.76 16.07 -6.93
N GLY A 535 -15.69 14.84 -7.47
CA GLY A 535 -14.44 14.08 -7.58
C GLY A 535 -13.87 13.54 -6.26
N GLY A 536 -14.54 13.70 -5.13
CA GLY A 536 -14.02 13.28 -3.82
C GLY A 536 -13.62 14.44 -2.93
N ALA A 537 -13.83 14.29 -1.61
CA ALA A 537 -13.37 15.28 -0.64
C ALA A 537 -11.84 15.46 -0.72
N GLN A 538 -11.09 14.35 -0.82
CA GLN A 538 -9.63 14.38 -0.97
C GLN A 538 -9.20 15.15 -2.21
N ASN A 539 -9.66 14.75 -3.41
CA ASN A 539 -9.29 15.40 -4.66
C ASN A 539 -9.72 16.88 -4.68
N ALA A 540 -10.92 17.21 -4.22
CA ALA A 540 -11.38 18.59 -4.17
C ALA A 540 -10.51 19.47 -3.26
N ILE A 541 -10.11 18.96 -2.09
CA ILE A 541 -9.20 19.65 -1.17
C ILE A 541 -7.81 19.79 -1.80
N GLU A 542 -7.31 18.76 -2.46
CA GLU A 542 -6.00 18.82 -3.10
C GLU A 542 -5.95 19.86 -4.22
N GLU A 543 -7.01 19.94 -5.00
CA GLU A 543 -7.12 20.80 -6.17
C GLU A 543 -7.48 22.25 -5.85
N SER A 544 -8.18 22.50 -4.75
CA SER A 544 -8.80 23.81 -4.48
C SER A 544 -8.71 24.28 -3.03
N SER A 545 -8.19 23.43 -2.14
CA SER A 545 -8.08 23.70 -0.70
C SER A 545 -9.40 24.21 -0.10
N TYR A 546 -9.34 25.01 0.96
CA TYR A 546 -10.52 25.65 1.54
C TYR A 546 -11.13 26.73 0.63
N TYR A 547 -10.40 27.25 -0.37
CA TYR A 547 -10.93 28.22 -1.33
C TYR A 547 -12.00 27.64 -2.24
N GLY A 548 -11.95 26.33 -2.47
CA GLY A 548 -12.94 25.63 -3.27
C GLY A 548 -14.18 25.21 -2.51
N PHE A 549 -14.27 25.47 -1.21
CA PHE A 549 -15.45 25.14 -0.40
C PHE A 549 -16.72 25.83 -0.96
N PRO A 550 -17.88 25.15 -1.06
CA PRO A 550 -18.21 23.80 -0.56
C PRO A 550 -17.92 22.65 -1.54
N TRP A 551 -16.86 22.76 -2.33
CA TRP A 551 -16.30 21.71 -3.20
C TRP A 551 -17.27 21.16 -4.25
N ASN A 552 -18.24 21.97 -4.64
CA ASN A 552 -18.97 21.75 -5.89
C ASN A 552 -18.10 22.17 -7.08
N LYS A 553 -18.49 21.76 -8.28
CA LYS A 553 -17.76 22.03 -9.52
C LYS A 553 -17.40 23.52 -9.74
N GLU A 554 -18.30 24.44 -9.44
CA GLU A 554 -18.08 25.89 -9.64
C GLU A 554 -17.10 26.45 -8.60
N SER A 555 -17.30 26.08 -7.33
CA SER A 555 -16.44 26.52 -6.24
C SER A 555 -15.02 25.95 -6.37
N ILE A 556 -14.85 24.70 -6.80
CA ILE A 556 -13.52 24.13 -7.11
C ILE A 556 -12.82 24.95 -8.20
N ALA A 557 -13.52 25.31 -9.27
CA ALA A 557 -12.93 26.12 -10.34
C ALA A 557 -12.47 27.50 -9.82
N THR A 558 -13.30 28.16 -9.02
CA THR A 558 -12.93 29.44 -8.37
C THR A 558 -11.78 29.26 -7.39
N GLY A 559 -11.75 28.16 -6.63
CA GLY A 559 -10.68 27.85 -5.69
C GLY A 559 -9.35 27.59 -6.39
N LYS A 560 -9.37 26.87 -7.51
CA LYS A 560 -8.21 26.68 -8.39
C LYS A 560 -7.65 28.01 -8.88
N GLU A 561 -8.52 28.91 -9.35
CA GLU A 561 -8.12 30.26 -9.81
C GLU A 561 -7.50 31.08 -8.67
N LYS A 562 -8.14 31.11 -7.49
CA LYS A 562 -7.60 31.81 -6.31
C LYS A 562 -6.25 31.28 -5.88
N MET A 563 -6.10 29.95 -5.82
CA MET A 563 -4.81 29.34 -5.51
C MET A 563 -3.78 29.71 -6.57
N ALA A 564 -4.12 29.63 -7.86
CA ALA A 564 -3.21 30.02 -8.93
C ALA A 564 -2.75 31.48 -8.80
N ASP A 565 -3.65 32.42 -8.49
CA ASP A 565 -3.29 33.82 -8.31
C ASP A 565 -2.44 34.06 -7.07
N MET A 566 -2.77 33.44 -5.93
CA MET A 566 -1.94 33.49 -4.74
C MET A 566 -0.53 32.93 -4.98
N PHE A 567 -0.44 31.84 -5.75
CA PHE A 567 0.86 31.27 -6.08
C PHE A 567 1.67 32.17 -7.01
N LYS A 568 1.03 32.84 -7.99
CA LYS A 568 1.69 33.87 -8.80
C LYS A 568 2.18 35.03 -7.95
N GLU A 569 1.36 35.52 -7.02
CA GLU A 569 1.72 36.60 -6.10
C GLU A 569 2.91 36.20 -5.22
N ARG A 570 2.91 34.99 -4.67
CA ARG A 570 3.99 34.49 -3.82
C ARG A 570 5.30 34.31 -4.61
N ASP A 571 5.23 33.77 -5.83
CA ASP A 571 6.42 33.66 -6.68
C ASP A 571 6.96 35.06 -7.05
N ALA A 572 6.08 36.03 -7.35
CA ALA A 572 6.48 37.41 -7.57
C ALA A 572 7.12 38.05 -6.33
N GLN A 573 6.62 37.74 -5.12
CA GLN A 573 7.23 38.19 -3.86
C GLN A 573 8.64 37.59 -3.68
N TYR A 574 8.84 36.31 -3.99
CA TYR A 574 10.17 35.69 -3.96
C TYR A 574 11.11 36.32 -4.98
N GLU A 575 10.67 36.59 -6.20
CA GLU A 575 11.48 37.28 -7.21
C GLU A 575 11.86 38.70 -6.74
N GLN A 576 10.92 39.45 -6.18
CA GLN A 576 11.18 40.80 -5.68
C GLN A 576 12.16 40.78 -4.50
N LEU A 577 12.01 39.85 -3.56
CA LEU A 577 12.91 39.70 -2.42
C LEU A 577 14.34 39.37 -2.87
N GLN A 578 14.50 38.49 -3.88
CA GLN A 578 15.80 38.20 -4.47
C GLN A 578 16.43 39.45 -5.11
N LYS A 579 15.64 40.23 -5.86
CA LYS A 579 16.08 41.49 -6.49
C LYS A 579 16.50 42.54 -5.45
N ASP A 580 15.71 42.73 -4.40
CA ASP A 580 16.00 43.68 -3.33
C ASP A 580 17.30 43.33 -2.57
N MET A 581 17.62 42.04 -2.50
CA MET A 581 18.86 41.52 -1.91
C MET A 581 20.06 41.52 -2.89
N GLY A 582 19.84 41.87 -4.16
CA GLY A 582 20.87 41.80 -5.20
C GLY A 582 21.31 40.38 -5.55
N LEU A 583 20.45 39.39 -5.32
CA LEU A 583 20.70 37.98 -5.63
C LEU A 583 20.23 37.63 -7.06
N PRO A 584 20.81 36.60 -7.70
CA PRO A 584 20.24 36.03 -8.91
C PRO A 584 18.79 35.58 -8.67
N VAL A 585 17.93 35.83 -9.64
CA VAL A 585 16.51 35.50 -9.54
C VAL A 585 16.28 34.06 -9.96
N ILE A 586 15.97 33.21 -8.97
CA ILE A 586 15.47 31.86 -9.18
C ILE A 586 13.98 31.95 -9.45
N ARG A 587 13.58 31.50 -10.64
CA ARG A 587 12.18 31.47 -11.09
C ARG A 587 11.73 30.02 -11.24
N ARG A 588 10.51 29.73 -10.76
CA ARG A 588 9.81 28.49 -11.11
C ARG A 588 9.34 28.59 -12.56
N LEU A 589 9.81 27.69 -13.41
CA LEU A 589 9.45 27.62 -14.82
C LEU A 589 8.27 26.67 -15.02
N LEU A 590 8.30 25.48 -14.39
CA LEU A 590 7.25 24.46 -14.51
C LEU A 590 6.99 23.79 -13.15
N GLY A 591 5.85 23.11 -13.04
CA GLY A 591 5.47 22.35 -11.83
C GLY A 591 4.59 23.13 -10.84
N SER A 592 4.02 22.40 -9.88
CA SER A 592 3.10 22.98 -8.90
C SER A 592 3.84 23.80 -7.85
N PRO A 593 3.38 25.02 -7.53
CA PRO A 593 3.90 25.83 -6.43
C PRO A 593 3.46 25.33 -5.04
N ARG A 594 2.51 24.40 -4.93
CA ARG A 594 1.95 23.98 -3.64
C ARG A 594 3.04 23.44 -2.73
N GLY A 595 3.19 24.02 -1.53
CA GLY A 595 4.20 23.65 -0.54
C GLY A 595 5.65 24.07 -0.83
N THR A 596 5.93 24.65 -2.01
CA THR A 596 7.25 25.21 -2.33
C THR A 596 7.57 26.37 -1.38
N GLU A 597 8.79 26.39 -0.85
CA GLU A 597 9.29 27.46 0.01
C GLU A 597 10.64 27.93 -0.53
N GLN A 598 10.79 29.22 -0.81
CA GLN A 598 12.09 29.81 -1.11
C GLN A 598 12.52 30.70 0.04
N LYS A 599 13.77 30.57 0.48
CA LYS A 599 14.38 31.44 1.49
C LYS A 599 15.58 32.16 0.87
N PRO A 600 15.38 33.29 0.17
CA PRO A 600 16.46 33.98 -0.53
C PRO A 600 17.68 34.32 0.34
N ALA A 601 17.48 34.68 1.60
CA ALA A 601 18.57 34.98 2.54
C ALA A 601 19.44 33.76 2.86
N GLU A 602 18.84 32.57 2.92
CA GLU A 602 19.52 31.30 3.15
C GLU A 602 20.01 30.68 1.83
N ARG A 603 19.48 31.17 0.70
CA ARG A 603 19.68 30.66 -0.67
C ARG A 603 19.14 29.24 -0.84
N THR A 604 18.10 28.91 -0.07
CA THR A 604 17.48 27.59 -0.09
C THR A 604 16.14 27.57 -0.80
N VAL A 605 15.84 26.44 -1.44
CA VAL A 605 14.57 26.17 -2.12
C VAL A 605 14.10 24.78 -1.70
N LYS A 606 12.96 24.73 -1.02
CA LYS A 606 12.25 23.50 -0.66
C LYS A 606 11.21 23.16 -1.71
N ILE A 607 11.25 21.91 -2.13
CA ILE A 607 10.57 21.34 -3.29
C ILE A 607 9.77 20.14 -2.79
N PRO A 608 8.44 20.25 -2.59
CA PRO A 608 7.64 19.14 -2.06
C PRO A 608 7.16 18.15 -3.13
N GLY A 609 7.53 18.35 -4.40
CA GLY A 609 7.06 17.57 -5.53
C GLY A 609 7.76 18.01 -6.82
N TRP A 610 7.44 17.38 -7.96
CA TRP A 610 8.15 17.65 -9.22
C TRP A 610 8.00 19.10 -9.70
N MET A 611 9.14 19.75 -9.96
CA MET A 611 9.16 21.09 -10.53
C MET A 611 10.47 21.42 -11.24
N THR A 612 10.40 22.43 -12.13
CA THR A 612 11.55 22.95 -12.85
C THR A 612 11.77 24.41 -12.47
N PHE A 613 12.97 24.73 -12.00
CA PHE A 613 13.45 26.09 -11.75
C PHE A 613 14.51 26.49 -12.77
N GLY A 614 14.69 27.78 -12.96
CA GLY A 614 15.83 28.32 -13.68
C GLY A 614 16.14 29.76 -13.32
N MET A 615 17.27 30.24 -13.81
CA MET A 615 17.75 31.61 -13.59
C MET A 615 17.87 32.37 -14.92
N PRO A 616 16.77 32.66 -15.64
CA PRO A 616 16.84 33.22 -16.99
C PRO A 616 17.52 34.59 -17.06
N GLU A 617 17.54 35.35 -15.96
CA GLU A 617 18.24 36.64 -15.87
C GLU A 617 19.78 36.47 -15.79
N THR A 618 20.30 35.25 -15.61
CA THR A 618 21.74 34.92 -15.65
C THR A 618 22.16 34.39 -17.04
N LEU A 619 21.49 34.80 -18.11
CA LEU A 619 21.84 34.35 -19.47
C LEU A 619 23.30 34.67 -19.80
N ILE A 620 24.10 33.64 -20.06
CA ILE A 620 25.51 33.74 -20.42
C ILE A 620 25.65 33.45 -21.93
N SER A 621 26.18 34.40 -22.69
CA SER A 621 26.53 34.24 -24.11
C SER A 621 27.99 34.65 -24.36
N VAL A 622 28.48 34.37 -25.58
CA VAL A 622 29.86 34.68 -26.01
C VAL A 622 30.18 36.18 -25.92
N ASP A 623 29.18 37.04 -26.12
CA ASP A 623 29.32 38.50 -26.17
C ASP A 623 28.85 39.21 -24.88
N THR A 624 28.43 38.46 -23.86
CA THR A 624 27.84 39.07 -22.65
C THR A 624 28.93 39.71 -21.78
N PRO A 625 28.87 41.02 -21.48
CA PRO A 625 29.71 41.63 -20.45
C PRO A 625 29.35 41.02 -19.08
N SER A 626 30.36 40.51 -18.35
CA SER A 626 30.20 39.79 -17.09
C SER A 626 29.62 40.69 -15.97
N ASN A 627 28.29 40.79 -15.87
CA ASN A 627 27.63 41.42 -14.72
C ASN A 627 27.44 40.43 -13.54
N TYR A 628 27.84 39.17 -13.69
CA TYR A 628 27.74 38.15 -12.64
C TYR A 628 29.12 37.78 -12.06
N PRO A 629 29.26 37.68 -10.71
CA PRO A 629 30.54 37.45 -10.04
C PRO A 629 31.26 36.13 -10.40
N SER A 630 30.54 35.12 -10.90
CA SER A 630 31.08 33.80 -11.27
C SER A 630 31.40 33.64 -12.75
N CYS A 631 31.20 34.68 -13.58
CA CYS A 631 31.50 34.64 -15.01
C CYS A 631 32.91 35.19 -15.28
N THR A 632 33.76 34.42 -15.94
CA THR A 632 35.10 34.86 -16.34
C THR A 632 35.08 35.58 -17.69
N GLU A 633 36.09 36.43 -17.97
CA GLU A 633 36.29 37.08 -19.28
C GLU A 633 36.42 36.09 -20.46
N ASN A 634 36.63 34.80 -20.15
CA ASN A 634 36.71 33.72 -21.12
C ASN A 634 35.37 33.04 -21.43
N GLY A 635 34.25 33.55 -20.93
CA GLY A 635 32.91 33.00 -21.20
C GLY A 635 32.62 31.72 -20.41
N VAL A 636 33.30 31.53 -19.27
CA VAL A 636 33.03 30.42 -18.34
C VAL A 636 32.14 30.92 -17.20
N PHE A 637 31.03 30.22 -16.96
CA PHE A 637 30.17 30.42 -15.80
C PHE A 637 30.11 29.14 -14.98
N TYR A 638 30.14 29.26 -13.66
CA TYR A 638 30.09 28.16 -12.71
C TYR A 638 29.07 28.43 -11.59
N TYR A 639 28.37 27.40 -11.16
CA TYR A 639 27.48 27.44 -10.00
C TYR A 639 27.47 26.10 -9.26
N GLU A 640 27.11 26.14 -7.99
CA GLU A 640 26.99 24.97 -7.12
C GLU A 640 25.56 24.80 -6.60
N ILE A 641 25.15 23.55 -6.45
CA ILE A 641 23.94 23.15 -5.72
C ILE A 641 24.35 22.17 -4.62
N GLU A 642 23.98 22.46 -3.39
CA GLU A 642 24.04 21.51 -2.28
C GLU A 642 22.67 20.88 -2.05
N LEU A 643 22.62 19.56 -1.99
CA LEU A 643 21.39 18.79 -1.72
C LEU A 643 21.15 18.72 -0.20
N LEU A 644 20.41 19.68 0.37
CA LEU A 644 20.11 19.68 1.80
C LEU A 644 19.16 18.55 2.20
N GLU A 645 18.18 18.24 1.35
CA GLU A 645 17.31 17.07 1.42
C GLU A 645 17.12 16.51 0.01
N LEU A 646 16.98 15.20 -0.12
CA LEU A 646 16.73 14.51 -1.39
C LEU A 646 15.73 13.38 -1.11
N GLY A 647 14.55 13.48 -1.68
CA GLY A 647 13.46 12.51 -1.55
C GLY A 647 13.62 11.34 -2.51
N ASP A 648 12.91 10.27 -2.21
CA ASP A 648 13.21 8.96 -2.77
C ASP A 648 12.87 8.84 -4.28
N TYR A 649 11.96 9.69 -4.78
CA TYR A 649 11.60 9.81 -6.20
C TYR A 649 12.22 11.01 -6.92
N ALA A 650 13.21 11.67 -6.32
CA ALA A 650 13.80 12.89 -6.86
C ALA A 650 14.65 12.62 -8.12
N CYS A 651 14.06 12.35 -9.29
CA CYS A 651 14.82 12.40 -10.55
C CYS A 651 15.44 13.80 -10.70
N SER A 652 16.73 13.96 -10.43
CA SER A 652 17.39 15.27 -10.61
C SER A 652 17.85 15.39 -12.05
N GLN A 653 17.42 16.39 -12.80
CA GLN A 653 18.10 16.80 -14.03
C GLN A 653 18.56 18.24 -13.83
N ILE A 654 19.88 18.42 -13.75
CA ILE A 654 20.48 19.70 -13.36
C ILE A 654 21.45 20.10 -14.46
N GLY A 655 21.31 21.32 -14.97
CA GLY A 655 22.17 21.79 -16.04
C GLY A 655 21.75 23.15 -16.58
N PHE A 656 21.63 23.24 -17.90
CA PHE A 656 21.49 24.52 -18.59
C PHE A 656 20.38 24.48 -19.64
N SER A 657 19.73 25.63 -19.85
CA SER A 657 18.75 25.85 -20.91
C SER A 657 19.18 27.04 -21.75
N ALA A 658 19.06 26.94 -23.06
CA ALA A 658 19.06 28.09 -23.95
C ALA A 658 17.70 28.82 -23.88
N PRO A 659 17.63 30.11 -24.25
CA PRO A 659 16.36 30.81 -24.41
C PRO A 659 15.40 30.07 -25.34
N GLY A 660 14.15 29.88 -24.89
CA GLY A 660 13.11 29.17 -25.63
C GLY A 660 13.06 27.65 -25.42
N GLY A 661 14.02 27.06 -24.70
CA GLY A 661 14.00 25.62 -24.36
C GLY A 661 12.98 25.26 -23.26
N LEU A 662 12.79 26.17 -22.30
CA LEU A 662 11.79 26.07 -21.24
C LEU A 662 10.99 27.37 -21.21
N ASP A 663 9.66 27.30 -21.33
CA ASP A 663 8.77 28.46 -21.24
C ASP A 663 7.91 28.35 -19.98
N ALA A 664 7.94 29.41 -19.16
CA ALA A 664 7.16 29.51 -17.93
C ALA A 664 5.64 29.60 -18.17
N ALA A 665 5.21 29.88 -19.40
CA ALA A 665 3.80 30.04 -19.75
C ALA A 665 3.04 28.72 -19.99
N ASP A 666 3.73 27.57 -20.10
CA ASP A 666 3.11 26.33 -20.58
C ASP A 666 3.17 25.19 -19.56
N MET A 667 2.28 25.24 -18.56
CA MET A 667 2.11 24.19 -17.53
C MET A 667 1.65 22.82 -18.08
N LYS A 668 1.43 22.69 -19.40
CA LYS A 668 0.98 21.45 -20.05
C LYS A 668 2.11 20.58 -20.60
N ARG A 669 3.35 21.09 -20.61
CA ARG A 669 4.52 20.32 -21.04
C ARG A 669 5.04 19.44 -19.91
N SER A 670 5.39 18.20 -20.24
CA SER A 670 6.15 17.28 -19.37
C SER A 670 7.65 17.54 -19.43
N ASP A 671 8.09 18.58 -20.13
CA ASP A 671 9.50 18.81 -20.47
C ASP A 671 10.25 19.48 -19.30
N GLY A 672 11.36 18.91 -18.87
CA GLY A 672 12.30 19.43 -17.88
C GLY A 672 13.67 19.77 -18.48
N CYS A 673 14.64 19.97 -17.59
CA CYS A 673 16.03 20.26 -17.96
C CYS A 673 16.65 19.03 -18.65
N GLY A 674 16.91 19.09 -19.95
CA GLY A 674 17.45 17.98 -20.75
C GLY A 674 16.41 17.30 -21.65
N ASP A 675 15.14 17.67 -21.55
CA ASP A 675 14.06 17.03 -22.32
C ASP A 675 13.79 17.69 -23.68
N THR A 676 14.41 18.84 -23.95
CA THR A 676 14.34 19.52 -25.26
C THR A 676 15.73 19.72 -25.87
N LYS A 677 15.78 19.93 -27.19
CA LYS A 677 17.04 20.25 -27.92
C LYS A 677 17.82 21.42 -27.34
N GLU A 678 17.10 22.38 -26.77
CA GLU A 678 17.67 23.59 -26.17
C GLU A 678 18.04 23.43 -24.68
N THR A 679 17.96 22.22 -24.12
CA THR A 679 18.25 21.97 -22.71
C THR A 679 19.21 20.80 -22.54
N TRP A 680 20.11 20.92 -21.56
CA TRP A 680 21.11 19.91 -21.25
C TRP A 680 21.06 19.64 -19.75
N GLY A 681 20.69 18.42 -19.38
CA GLY A 681 20.49 18.01 -17.99
C GLY A 681 21.44 16.89 -17.61
N VAL A 682 22.06 16.98 -16.43
CA VAL A 682 22.79 15.88 -15.82
C VAL A 682 21.92 15.26 -14.73
N CYS A 683 21.74 13.94 -14.80
CA CYS A 683 21.04 13.17 -13.79
C CYS A 683 22.02 12.32 -13.00
N GLY A 684 22.48 12.85 -11.87
CA GLY A 684 23.45 12.16 -11.05
C GLY A 684 22.90 10.95 -10.28
N ILE A 685 21.58 10.78 -10.15
CA ILE A 685 20.97 9.58 -9.55
C ILE A 685 20.90 8.42 -10.54
N ARG A 686 20.58 8.70 -11.81
CA ARG A 686 20.56 7.70 -12.88
C ARG A 686 21.92 7.54 -13.55
N GLN A 687 22.87 8.42 -13.25
CA GLN A 687 24.15 8.52 -13.94
C GLN A 687 23.95 8.68 -15.46
N GLU A 688 23.12 9.64 -15.83
CA GLU A 688 22.77 9.89 -17.22
C GLU A 688 22.97 11.37 -17.56
N VAL A 689 23.31 11.63 -18.83
CA VAL A 689 23.21 12.95 -19.45
C VAL A 689 22.02 12.97 -20.40
N TRP A 690 21.29 14.08 -20.40
CA TRP A 690 20.01 14.27 -21.07
C TRP A 690 20.04 15.48 -22.00
N ASN A 691 19.65 15.29 -23.26
CA ASN A 691 19.40 16.37 -24.23
C ASN A 691 18.37 15.88 -25.27
N ASP A 692 17.36 16.69 -25.61
CA ASP A 692 16.24 16.29 -26.50
C ASP A 692 15.49 15.02 -26.02
N GLY A 693 15.51 14.75 -24.71
CA GLY A 693 14.95 13.53 -24.12
C GLY A 693 15.78 12.26 -24.37
N ASP A 694 16.85 12.35 -25.17
CA ASP A 694 17.83 11.28 -25.35
C ASP A 694 18.69 11.15 -24.10
N ARG A 695 18.89 9.91 -23.66
CA ARG A 695 19.59 9.57 -22.41
C ARG A 695 20.84 8.78 -22.74
N LYS A 696 21.95 9.16 -22.14
CA LYS A 696 23.22 8.43 -22.26
C LYS A 696 23.80 8.21 -20.88
N SER A 697 24.10 6.96 -20.55
CA SER A 697 24.76 6.60 -19.28
C SER A 697 26.19 7.14 -19.26
N VAL A 698 26.57 7.80 -18.17
CA VAL A 698 27.91 8.34 -17.94
C VAL A 698 28.27 8.07 -16.48
N ASP A 699 29.35 7.33 -16.23
CA ASP A 699 29.82 7.06 -14.87
C ASP A 699 30.40 8.32 -14.22
N PHE A 700 29.61 8.96 -13.35
CA PHE A 700 30.06 10.11 -12.57
C PHE A 700 30.87 9.73 -11.32
N GLY A 701 31.16 8.44 -11.14
CA GLY A 701 31.89 7.85 -10.01
C GLY A 701 31.04 7.58 -8.77
N ALA A 702 29.93 8.31 -8.58
CA ALA A 702 28.96 8.04 -7.53
C ALA A 702 27.57 8.59 -7.89
N LYS A 703 26.53 7.99 -7.32
CA LYS A 703 25.18 8.56 -7.37
C LYS A 703 25.05 9.72 -6.38
N LEU A 704 24.25 10.73 -6.74
CA LEU A 704 23.97 11.87 -5.87
C LEU A 704 23.16 11.46 -4.65
N LYS A 705 23.54 12.00 -3.49
CA LYS A 705 22.84 11.82 -2.22
C LYS A 705 22.73 13.13 -1.45
N LYS A 706 21.90 13.13 -0.40
CA LYS A 706 21.83 14.22 0.57
C LYS A 706 23.23 14.62 1.08
N GLY A 707 23.49 15.91 1.07
CA GLY A 707 24.73 16.56 1.47
C GLY A 707 25.73 16.77 0.32
N ASP A 708 25.53 16.16 -0.84
CA ASP A 708 26.44 16.34 -1.97
C ASP A 708 26.35 17.77 -2.54
N VAL A 709 27.52 18.25 -3.00
CA VAL A 709 27.67 19.52 -3.69
C VAL A 709 27.96 19.26 -5.16
N ILE A 710 27.05 19.73 -6.01
CA ILE A 710 27.07 19.55 -7.45
C ILE A 710 27.63 20.82 -8.07
N GLY A 711 28.76 20.72 -8.75
CA GLY A 711 29.36 21.81 -9.50
C GLY A 711 29.06 21.68 -10.98
N LEU A 712 28.40 22.69 -11.55
CA LEU A 712 28.10 22.77 -12.98
C LEU A 712 28.72 24.02 -13.58
N ALA A 713 29.39 23.83 -14.72
CA ALA A 713 30.01 24.92 -15.46
C ALA A 713 29.63 24.88 -16.94
N VAL A 714 29.60 26.04 -17.57
CA VAL A 714 29.50 26.16 -19.03
C VAL A 714 30.63 27.02 -19.54
N ASN A 715 31.22 26.63 -20.68
CA ASN A 715 32.10 27.46 -21.48
C ASN A 715 31.41 27.80 -22.79
N THR A 716 30.85 29.00 -22.90
CA THR A 716 30.04 29.40 -24.05
C THR A 716 30.86 29.60 -25.32
N LYS A 717 32.14 29.94 -25.21
CA LYS A 717 33.02 30.05 -26.39
C LYS A 717 33.33 28.70 -27.02
N LEU A 718 33.43 27.66 -26.20
CA LEU A 718 33.68 26.28 -26.67
C LEU A 718 32.41 25.46 -26.86
N GLY A 719 31.25 25.98 -26.44
CA GLY A 719 29.99 25.25 -26.45
C GLY A 719 29.98 24.02 -25.55
N LYS A 720 30.76 24.01 -24.45
CA LYS A 720 30.93 22.83 -23.58
C LYS A 720 30.27 23.03 -22.22
N ILE A 721 29.71 21.96 -21.66
CA ILE A 721 29.24 21.90 -20.26
C ILE A 721 30.10 20.92 -19.49
N ALA A 722 30.46 21.32 -18.27
CA ALA A 722 31.26 20.55 -17.35
C ALA A 722 30.50 20.26 -16.05
N PHE A 723 30.77 19.10 -15.47
CA PHE A 723 30.12 18.57 -14.28
C PHE A 723 31.15 18.05 -13.27
N SER A 724 30.81 18.16 -11.99
CA SER A 724 31.59 17.61 -10.87
C SER A 724 30.69 17.38 -9.65
N ILE A 725 31.03 16.36 -8.86
CA ILE A 725 30.40 16.08 -7.56
C ILE A 725 31.46 16.23 -6.47
N ASN A 726 31.19 17.01 -5.43
CA ASN A 726 32.05 17.19 -4.26
C ASN A 726 33.50 17.59 -4.61
N GLY A 727 33.68 18.37 -5.68
CA GLY A 727 35.01 18.80 -6.16
C GLY A 727 35.86 17.69 -6.78
N SER A 728 35.23 16.59 -7.23
CA SER A 728 35.86 15.56 -8.07
C SER A 728 36.44 16.14 -9.36
N ALA A 729 37.22 15.33 -10.07
CA ALA A 729 37.80 15.72 -11.35
C ALA A 729 36.71 16.20 -12.31
N THR A 730 36.89 17.37 -12.90
CA THR A 730 35.93 17.94 -13.84
C THR A 730 35.78 17.06 -15.08
N MET A 731 34.53 16.72 -15.39
CA MET A 731 34.13 15.95 -16.57
C MET A 731 33.45 16.88 -17.57
N ILE A 732 33.72 16.70 -18.88
CA ILE A 732 33.00 17.40 -19.94
C ILE A 732 31.85 16.49 -20.39
N VAL A 733 30.62 16.92 -20.15
CA VAL A 733 29.41 16.09 -20.33
C VAL A 733 28.60 16.44 -21.58
N PHE A 734 28.77 17.66 -22.10
CA PHE A 734 28.15 18.07 -23.35
C PHE A 734 29.07 18.94 -24.18
N GLN A 735 28.90 18.88 -25.51
CA GLN A 735 29.40 19.86 -26.45
C GLN A 735 28.35 20.10 -27.53
N ASP A 736 27.88 21.34 -27.66
CA ASP A 736 26.79 21.71 -28.57
C ASP A 736 26.95 23.17 -29.06
N ASP A 737 26.82 23.38 -30.37
CA ASP A 737 26.91 24.69 -31.01
C ASP A 737 25.77 25.63 -30.59
N ILE A 738 24.62 25.11 -30.15
CA ILE A 738 23.51 25.92 -29.63
C ILE A 738 23.96 26.71 -28.40
N ILE A 739 24.79 26.13 -27.53
CA ILE A 739 25.33 26.79 -26.33
C ILE A 739 26.12 28.04 -26.73
N SER A 740 26.95 27.93 -27.76
CA SER A 740 27.77 29.04 -28.23
C SER A 740 26.98 30.11 -29.00
N SER A 741 25.93 29.71 -29.72
CA SER A 741 25.17 30.59 -30.59
C SER A 741 24.02 31.33 -29.90
N LYS A 742 23.32 30.69 -28.96
CA LYS A 742 22.18 31.28 -28.22
C LYS A 742 22.54 31.74 -26.81
N GLY A 743 23.62 31.22 -26.23
CA GLY A 743 23.89 31.34 -24.80
C GLY A 743 22.92 30.49 -23.96
N VAL A 744 23.21 30.37 -22.66
CA VAL A 744 22.45 29.52 -21.74
C VAL A 744 22.29 30.12 -20.36
N PHE A 745 21.34 29.60 -19.59
CA PHE A 745 21.14 29.89 -18.17
C PHE A 745 20.91 28.58 -17.36
N PRO A 746 21.20 28.55 -16.05
CA PRO A 746 20.95 27.37 -15.21
C PRO A 746 19.48 26.92 -15.21
N CYS A 747 19.24 25.61 -15.38
CA CYS A 747 17.96 24.95 -15.16
C CYS A 747 18.10 23.74 -14.23
N ILE A 748 17.05 23.47 -13.46
CA ILE A 748 17.02 22.41 -12.45
C ILE A 748 15.61 21.82 -12.46
N SER A 749 15.48 20.56 -12.84
CA SER A 749 14.25 19.78 -12.68
C SER A 749 14.49 18.74 -11.60
N ILE A 750 13.69 18.78 -10.53
CA ILE A 750 13.85 17.86 -9.40
C ILE A 750 12.53 17.73 -8.63
N GLY A 751 12.28 16.56 -8.04
CA GLY A 751 11.17 16.30 -7.13
C GLY A 751 11.62 16.28 -5.68
N GLU A 752 10.68 16.47 -4.74
CA GLU A 752 10.83 16.17 -3.31
C GLU A 752 12.24 16.42 -2.73
N SER A 753 12.71 17.66 -2.68
CA SER A 753 14.09 17.99 -2.27
C SER A 753 14.18 19.31 -1.51
N GLU A 754 15.29 19.57 -0.85
CA GLU A 754 15.67 20.91 -0.39
C GLU A 754 17.07 21.22 -0.90
N LEU A 755 17.22 22.34 -1.59
CA LEU A 755 18.46 22.71 -2.28
C LEU A 755 19.03 23.99 -1.70
N LEU A 756 20.35 24.11 -1.63
CA LEU A 756 21.06 25.37 -1.43
C LEU A 756 21.81 25.74 -2.71
N LEU A 757 21.50 26.90 -3.29
CA LEU A 757 22.09 27.35 -4.54
C LEU A 757 23.17 28.42 -4.30
N SER A 758 24.32 28.25 -4.94
CA SER A 758 25.42 29.21 -4.90
C SER A 758 25.86 29.57 -6.31
N THR A 759 25.95 30.88 -6.58
CA THR A 759 26.44 31.43 -7.87
C THR A 759 27.55 32.46 -7.68
N SER A 760 28.11 32.58 -6.47
CA SER A 760 29.14 33.55 -6.13
C SER A 760 30.39 32.83 -5.65
N SER A 761 31.55 33.28 -6.13
CA SER A 761 32.84 32.63 -5.89
C SER A 761 33.26 32.59 -4.41
N ASP A 762 32.81 33.56 -3.60
CA ASP A 762 33.05 33.57 -2.15
C ASP A 762 32.21 32.55 -1.38
N LYS A 763 31.24 31.92 -2.04
CA LYS A 763 30.31 30.94 -1.45
C LYS A 763 30.50 29.52 -1.94
N PHE A 764 31.32 29.30 -2.97
CA PHE A 764 31.59 27.96 -3.48
C PHE A 764 32.38 27.14 -2.46
N LYS A 765 32.02 25.87 -2.30
CA LYS A 765 32.77 24.91 -1.48
C LYS A 765 33.92 24.28 -2.26
N HIS A 766 33.81 24.22 -3.60
CA HIS A 766 34.79 23.64 -4.49
C HIS A 766 35.24 24.63 -5.56
N SER A 767 36.38 24.31 -6.19
CA SER A 767 36.88 25.09 -7.32
C SER A 767 36.20 24.63 -8.60
N GLY A 768 35.82 25.58 -9.47
CA GLY A 768 35.35 25.28 -10.81
C GLY A 768 36.46 24.77 -11.74
N PRO A 769 36.11 24.46 -13.01
CA PRO A 769 37.05 23.92 -13.98
C PRO A 769 38.28 24.81 -14.23
N SER A 770 39.46 24.19 -14.30
CA SER A 770 40.68 24.85 -14.74
C SER A 770 40.67 25.10 -16.26
N SER A 771 41.63 25.87 -16.76
CA SER A 771 41.80 26.07 -18.21
C SER A 771 42.12 24.77 -18.96
N GLU A 772 42.79 23.82 -18.31
CA GLU A 772 43.18 22.54 -18.91
C GLU A 772 41.98 21.59 -19.05
N ASP A 773 41.02 21.65 -18.13
CA ASP A 773 39.83 20.77 -18.13
C ASP A 773 39.00 20.93 -19.42
N TRP A 774 38.95 22.13 -19.98
CA TRP A 774 38.20 22.42 -21.21
C TRP A 774 38.80 21.78 -22.47
N SER A 775 40.06 21.30 -22.41
CA SER A 775 40.71 20.58 -23.50
C SER A 775 40.32 19.09 -23.58
N LYS A 776 39.68 18.56 -22.52
CA LYS A 776 39.19 17.17 -22.48
C LYS A 776 38.08 16.95 -23.52
N GLU A 777 38.01 15.73 -24.04
CA GLU A 777 36.91 15.29 -24.90
C GLU A 777 35.63 15.12 -24.08
N VAL A 778 34.48 15.09 -24.76
CA VAL A 778 33.20 14.78 -24.11
C VAL A 778 33.22 13.33 -23.67
N GLU A 779 32.84 13.09 -22.43
CA GLU A 779 32.73 11.76 -21.86
C GLU A 779 31.81 10.89 -22.72
N GLN A 780 32.29 9.69 -23.05
CA GLN A 780 31.57 8.76 -23.91
C GLN A 780 30.65 7.87 -23.05
N PRO A 781 29.51 7.43 -23.60
CA PRO A 781 28.66 6.49 -22.89
C PRO A 781 29.40 5.18 -22.63
N GLU A 782 29.14 4.55 -21.49
CA GLU A 782 29.55 3.15 -21.29
C GLU A 782 28.87 2.25 -22.34
N ALA A 783 29.63 1.30 -22.88
CA ALA A 783 29.24 0.45 -24.02
C ALA A 783 28.36 -0.72 -23.62
#